data_AF-B4L340-F1
#
_entry.id   AF-B4L340-F1
#
_cell.length_a   1.000
_cell.length_b   1.000
_cell.length_c   1.000
_cell.angle_alpha   90.00
_cell.angle_beta   90.00
_cell.angle_gamma   90.00
#
_symmetry.space_group_name_H-M   'P 1'
#
loop_
_entity.id
_entity.type
_entity.pdbx_description
1 polymer ?
#
loop_
_entity_poly.entity_id
_entity_poly.type
_entity_poly.pdbx_seq_one_letter_code
_entity_poly.pdbx_strand_id
1 'polypeptide(L)'
;MVEYTAEFTAEEQALIDKEFARLGESTYLDHAGTTLYAESQVLSAAQQLQRDVICNPHTCRATGDYVDQVRYRILEFFNTNADDYHVVFTANATAALRLVADHFDFAGDGNFHYCQENHTSVLGMRQLVKAKGIYMLTKDDIELNVLDQPSTPAPAAAATAQANSLVTFSAQCNFSGYKMPLTVIEQIQKRGLQQLGKCIWSAESQPAAKNVDSNYYVCLDAAAFAASSPLDLQRFRPDFVCVSFYKIFGYPTGVGGLLVSRRGAEVLRKRFYGGGTINYAYPHTMEHQLRNVFHERFEDGTLPFLSIVELLQGFRTLERLVPGRSIERISRHVHGLARYCEHQLKQLKHPNGAPLITLYNHAGYEDRAKQGGTVAFNVRTNTGDYVGFGEVACMAALHRILLRTGCFCNVGACQHFLQLNDETMDAIYKRAGRICGDYFDLLDGQPTGAVRVSFGYMTRIQDVDRFLQMLRNSYLVIAKPQQRFSFIEQQAELLPKALQQRAQRLRPRLLQLAIYPVKSCAAFKIDSSTGSWPLTKQGLQYDREWMIVDMNGMALTQKRCTDLCLIQPRIVGDQLELHYAETSCSMPLSLSVQAANSARCHSKVCRQAIEGYDCGDEVATWLSQSLGLEGVRLLRQSAQRSAPGTQQQQLSLVNQAQFLLVNRASVRSLQFEESLDETVDRFRANIIIDTGTPFEELTYTQLRIGDILFQVDGPCQRCDMICINQRTGERSPETLTTIARMQSGKMRFGIYISRLPSETDDRLEQQQQLTCGDVIVVS
;
A
#
# COMPACT_ATOMS: atom_id res chain seq x y z
N MET A 1 11.63 -11.39 -30.75
CA MET A 1 11.31 -10.10 -30.09
C MET A 1 9.95 -9.69 -30.61
N VAL A 2 9.02 -9.27 -29.76
CA VAL A 2 7.78 -8.64 -30.24
C VAL A 2 8.17 -7.30 -30.87
N GLU A 3 8.05 -7.19 -32.19
CA GLU A 3 8.20 -5.91 -32.87
C GLU A 3 6.99 -5.02 -32.58
N TYR A 4 7.27 -3.75 -32.26
CA TYR A 4 6.25 -2.74 -32.15
C TYR A 4 5.93 -2.18 -33.53
N THR A 5 4.65 -2.19 -33.90
CA THR A 5 4.16 -1.51 -35.11
C THR A 5 3.59 -0.16 -34.72
N ALA A 6 4.15 0.92 -35.26
CA ALA A 6 3.65 2.27 -35.01
C ALA A 6 2.25 2.47 -35.62
N GLU A 7 1.33 3.04 -34.83
CA GLU A 7 -0.03 3.39 -35.30
C GLU A 7 -0.06 4.74 -36.03
N PHE A 8 0.85 5.65 -35.70
CA PHE A 8 0.96 6.97 -36.31
C PHE A 8 2.06 6.98 -37.37
N THR A 9 1.84 7.71 -38.46
CA THR A 9 2.90 7.99 -39.43
C THR A 9 3.98 8.86 -38.80
N ALA A 10 5.17 8.92 -39.42
CA ALA A 10 6.23 9.80 -38.94
C ALA A 10 5.82 11.28 -38.93
N GLU A 11 4.98 11.70 -39.88
CA GLU A 11 4.43 13.06 -39.98
C GLU A 11 3.43 13.34 -38.85
N GLU A 12 2.51 12.42 -38.58
CA GLU A 12 1.56 12.54 -37.47
C GLU A 12 2.28 12.57 -36.12
N GLN A 13 3.26 11.68 -35.91
CA GLN A 13 4.05 11.67 -34.69
C GLN A 13 4.83 12.99 -34.50
N ALA A 14 5.41 13.54 -35.57
CA ALA A 14 6.12 14.83 -35.51
C ALA A 14 5.18 15.99 -35.14
N LEU A 15 3.93 15.97 -35.63
CA LEU A 15 2.90 16.95 -35.25
C LEU A 15 2.51 16.80 -33.78
N ILE A 16 2.35 15.58 -33.29
CA ILE A 16 2.07 15.29 -31.87
C ILE A 16 3.23 15.76 -30.99
N ASP A 17 4.47 15.39 -31.33
CA ASP A 17 5.68 15.72 -30.55
C ASP A 17 5.84 17.24 -30.34
N LYS A 18 5.51 18.04 -31.38
CA LYS A 18 5.55 19.50 -31.31
C LYS A 18 4.66 20.07 -30.21
N GLU A 19 3.53 19.44 -29.91
CA GLU A 19 2.56 19.90 -28.91
C GLU A 19 3.01 19.68 -27.46
N PHE A 20 4.04 18.85 -27.26
CA PHE A 20 4.55 18.44 -25.95
C PHE A 20 6.04 18.75 -25.77
N ALA A 21 6.60 19.66 -26.57
CA ALA A 21 8.01 20.09 -26.49
C ALA A 21 8.44 20.53 -25.08
N ARG A 22 7.50 21.07 -24.28
CA ARG A 22 7.71 21.45 -22.87
C ARG A 22 8.14 20.30 -21.94
N LEU A 23 7.98 19.04 -22.33
CA LEU A 23 8.53 17.91 -21.59
C LEU A 23 10.07 17.93 -21.60
N GLY A 24 10.68 18.52 -22.63
CA GLY A 24 12.13 18.56 -22.81
C GLY A 24 12.72 17.15 -22.78
N GLU A 25 13.63 16.92 -21.84
CA GLU A 25 14.25 15.61 -21.62
C GLU A 25 13.45 14.69 -20.69
N SER A 26 12.22 15.04 -20.31
CA SER A 26 11.40 14.23 -19.40
C SER A 26 10.54 13.23 -20.16
N THR A 27 10.38 12.04 -19.60
CA THR A 27 9.49 11.00 -20.13
C THR A 27 8.25 10.90 -19.25
N TYR A 28 7.06 11.14 -19.82
CA TYR A 28 5.79 11.11 -19.09
C TYR A 28 5.05 9.79 -19.32
N LEU A 29 4.76 9.06 -18.23
CA LEU A 29 4.15 7.72 -18.24
C LEU A 29 3.00 7.59 -17.22
N ASP A 30 2.25 8.67 -16.95
CA ASP A 30 1.14 8.70 -15.97
C ASP A 30 -0.21 9.13 -16.57
N HIS A 31 -0.46 8.77 -17.83
CA HIS A 31 -1.70 9.13 -18.55
C HIS A 31 -3.00 8.60 -17.92
N ALA A 32 -2.96 7.47 -17.19
CA ALA A 32 -4.11 6.96 -16.44
C ALA A 32 -4.46 7.83 -15.21
N GLY A 33 -3.51 8.61 -14.70
CA GLY A 33 -3.77 9.64 -13.69
C GLY A 33 -4.38 10.88 -14.34
N THR A 34 -3.62 11.48 -15.26
CA THR A 34 -3.97 12.66 -16.04
C THR A 34 -3.26 12.61 -17.38
N THR A 35 -3.93 12.89 -18.49
CA THR A 35 -3.21 13.11 -19.75
C THR A 35 -2.68 14.55 -19.81
N LEU A 36 -1.66 14.80 -20.63
CA LEU A 36 -1.14 16.16 -20.82
C LEU A 36 -1.97 16.91 -21.86
N TYR A 37 -2.15 18.21 -21.67
CA TYR A 37 -2.78 19.08 -22.66
C TYR A 37 -1.82 19.42 -23.80
N ALA A 38 -2.34 19.61 -25.01
CA ALA A 38 -1.54 20.12 -26.12
C ALA A 38 -1.31 21.63 -25.97
N GLU A 39 -0.14 22.13 -26.40
CA GLU A 39 0.16 23.57 -26.35
C GLU A 39 -0.83 24.39 -27.18
N SER A 40 -1.11 23.96 -28.40
CA SER A 40 -2.07 24.60 -29.30
C SER A 40 -3.50 24.62 -28.75
N GLN A 41 -3.89 23.64 -27.93
CA GLN A 41 -5.21 23.60 -27.31
C GLN A 41 -5.39 24.81 -26.38
N VAL A 42 -4.39 25.06 -25.53
CA VAL A 42 -4.40 26.17 -24.58
C VAL A 42 -4.28 27.51 -25.31
N LEU A 43 -3.43 27.60 -26.34
CA LEU A 43 -3.32 28.80 -27.17
C LEU A 43 -4.65 29.13 -27.86
N SER A 44 -5.33 28.13 -28.44
CA SER A 44 -6.61 28.31 -29.12
C SER A 44 -7.73 28.69 -28.14
N ALA A 45 -7.73 28.10 -26.94
CA ALA A 45 -8.64 28.48 -25.86
C ALA A 45 -8.44 29.94 -25.44
N ALA A 46 -7.19 30.35 -25.18
CA ALA A 46 -6.87 31.72 -24.81
C ALA A 46 -7.27 32.73 -25.90
N GLN A 47 -7.00 32.42 -27.18
CA GLN A 47 -7.42 33.26 -28.31
C GLN A 47 -8.94 33.37 -28.41
N GLN A 48 -9.67 32.28 -28.16
CA GLN A 48 -11.13 32.31 -28.15
C GLN A 48 -11.66 33.22 -27.04
N LEU A 49 -11.12 33.11 -25.83
CA LEU A 49 -11.51 33.95 -24.69
C LEU A 49 -11.15 35.44 -24.87
N GLN A 50 -10.12 35.75 -25.65
CA GLN A 50 -9.76 37.12 -26.02
C GLN A 50 -10.68 37.70 -27.10
N ARG A 51 -11.21 36.86 -27.99
CA ARG A 51 -12.03 37.27 -29.13
C ARG A 51 -13.52 37.33 -28.80
N ASP A 52 -14.02 36.32 -28.10
CA ASP A 52 -15.45 36.09 -27.90
C ASP A 52 -15.89 36.60 -26.52
N VAL A 53 -17.01 37.34 -26.45
CA VAL A 53 -17.62 37.73 -25.18
C VAL A 53 -18.48 36.58 -24.66
N ILE A 54 -17.88 35.70 -23.87
CA ILE A 54 -18.55 34.59 -23.19
C ILE A 54 -18.79 35.02 -21.73
N CYS A 55 -20.04 35.24 -21.35
CA CYS A 55 -20.41 35.70 -20.01
C CYS A 55 -21.59 34.89 -19.46
N ASN A 56 -22.20 35.31 -18.35
CA ASN A 56 -23.25 34.52 -17.72
C ASN A 56 -24.35 34.14 -18.73
N PRO A 57 -24.76 32.85 -18.82
CA PRO A 57 -25.75 32.39 -19.80
C PRO A 57 -27.13 33.06 -19.64
N HIS A 58 -27.45 33.63 -18.47
CA HIS A 58 -28.65 34.45 -18.28
C HIS A 58 -28.60 35.79 -19.03
N THR A 59 -27.41 36.30 -19.34
CA THR A 59 -27.19 37.58 -20.03
C THR A 59 -26.83 37.35 -21.50
N CYS A 60 -26.03 36.32 -21.80
CA CYS A 60 -25.51 36.05 -23.13
C CYS A 60 -26.02 34.70 -23.66
N ARG A 61 -27.01 34.76 -24.56
CA ARG A 61 -27.56 33.56 -25.23
C ARG A 61 -26.47 32.74 -25.94
N ALA A 62 -25.47 33.39 -26.55
CA ALA A 62 -24.37 32.70 -27.21
C ALA A 62 -23.57 31.79 -26.26
N THR A 63 -23.50 32.10 -24.96
CA THR A 63 -22.87 31.21 -23.98
C THR A 63 -23.67 29.93 -23.78
N GLY A 64 -25.01 30.03 -23.73
CA GLY A 64 -25.89 28.87 -23.75
C GLY A 64 -25.68 28.01 -24.99
N ASP A 65 -25.62 28.64 -26.17
CA ASP A 65 -25.40 27.96 -27.44
C ASP A 65 -24.05 27.19 -27.47
N TYR A 66 -22.98 27.77 -26.93
CA TYR A 66 -21.69 27.08 -26.82
C TYR A 66 -21.74 25.88 -25.87
N VAL A 67 -22.41 26.00 -24.73
CA VAL A 67 -22.56 24.90 -23.76
C VAL A 67 -23.37 23.75 -24.39
N ASP A 68 -24.42 24.07 -25.14
CA ASP A 68 -25.20 23.06 -25.86
C ASP A 68 -24.40 22.41 -26.99
N GLN A 69 -23.61 23.18 -27.75
CA GLN A 69 -22.66 22.60 -28.72
C GLN A 69 -21.71 21.61 -28.06
N VAL A 70 -21.18 21.91 -26.88
CA VAL A 70 -20.32 20.97 -26.14
C VAL A 70 -21.09 19.70 -25.76
N ARG A 71 -22.35 19.81 -25.30
CA ARG A 71 -23.19 18.64 -25.02
C ARG A 71 -23.38 17.76 -26.26
N TYR A 72 -23.69 18.37 -27.40
CA TYR A 72 -23.82 17.63 -28.67
C TYR A 72 -22.52 16.91 -29.05
N ARG A 73 -21.38 17.59 -28.92
CA ARG A 73 -20.06 16.99 -29.19
C ARG A 73 -19.70 15.85 -28.24
N ILE A 74 -20.13 15.94 -26.97
CA ILE A 74 -19.98 14.84 -26.01
C ILE A 74 -20.84 13.63 -26.43
N LEU A 75 -22.10 13.85 -26.80
CA LEU A 75 -22.99 12.77 -27.25
C LEU A 75 -22.47 12.10 -28.51
N GLU A 76 -21.99 12.88 -29.49
CA GLU A 76 -21.36 12.40 -30.72
C GLU A 76 -20.10 11.56 -30.40
N PHE A 77 -19.24 12.04 -29.50
CA PHE A 77 -18.04 11.32 -29.07
C PHE A 77 -18.33 9.93 -28.48
N PHE A 78 -19.47 9.78 -27.80
CA PHE A 78 -19.95 8.51 -27.25
C PHE A 78 -20.91 7.75 -28.18
N ASN A 79 -20.99 8.15 -29.45
CA ASN A 79 -21.88 7.59 -30.47
C ASN A 79 -23.34 7.50 -30.02
N THR A 80 -23.89 8.57 -29.47
CA THR A 80 -25.30 8.67 -29.06
C THR A 80 -25.88 10.05 -29.36
N ASN A 81 -27.10 10.32 -28.92
CA ASN A 81 -27.84 11.54 -29.22
C ASN A 81 -28.66 11.99 -27.99
N ALA A 82 -29.25 13.19 -28.10
CA ALA A 82 -30.01 13.79 -27.01
C ALA A 82 -31.37 13.12 -26.74
N ASP A 83 -31.83 12.24 -27.66
CA ASP A 83 -32.99 11.41 -27.43
C ASP A 83 -32.68 10.21 -26.52
N ASP A 84 -31.48 9.65 -26.60
CA ASP A 84 -31.13 8.47 -25.81
C ASP A 84 -30.52 8.84 -24.45
N TYR A 85 -29.70 9.90 -24.40
CA TYR A 85 -28.96 10.32 -23.21
C TYR A 85 -29.01 11.83 -22.95
N HIS A 86 -29.09 12.17 -21.67
CA HIS A 86 -28.82 13.52 -21.17
C HIS A 86 -27.35 13.66 -20.76
N VAL A 87 -26.77 14.85 -20.90
CA VAL A 87 -25.44 15.19 -20.38
C VAL A 87 -25.59 16.20 -19.24
N VAL A 88 -25.19 15.79 -18.03
CA VAL A 88 -25.09 16.64 -16.85
C VAL A 88 -23.62 16.97 -16.60
N PHE A 89 -23.26 18.26 -16.63
CA PHE A 89 -21.89 18.67 -16.31
C PHE A 89 -21.61 18.52 -14.81
N THR A 90 -20.45 17.96 -14.50
CA THR A 90 -19.97 17.77 -13.12
C THR A 90 -18.52 18.21 -13.01
N ALA A 91 -17.94 18.27 -11.81
CA ALA A 91 -16.54 18.66 -11.66
C ALA A 91 -15.54 17.61 -12.22
N ASN A 92 -15.94 16.33 -12.20
CA ASN A 92 -15.18 15.15 -12.65
C ASN A 92 -16.05 13.89 -12.46
N ALA A 93 -15.54 12.72 -12.85
CA ALA A 93 -16.22 11.43 -12.64
C ALA A 93 -16.56 11.13 -11.17
N THR A 94 -15.79 11.63 -10.19
CA THR A 94 -16.14 11.45 -8.76
C THR A 94 -17.40 12.23 -8.40
N ALA A 95 -17.55 13.45 -8.89
CA ALA A 95 -18.78 14.22 -8.72
C ALA A 95 -19.98 13.58 -9.45
N ALA A 96 -19.77 12.99 -10.63
CA ALA A 96 -20.78 12.21 -11.33
C ALA A 96 -21.25 10.98 -10.53
N LEU A 97 -20.31 10.17 -10.02
CA LEU A 97 -20.61 9.01 -9.16
C LEU A 97 -21.36 9.41 -7.88
N ARG A 98 -20.94 10.52 -7.26
CA ARG A 98 -21.63 11.07 -6.08
C ARG A 98 -23.07 11.46 -6.40
N LEU A 99 -23.30 12.14 -7.52
CA LEU A 99 -24.64 12.55 -7.94
C LEU A 99 -25.57 11.35 -8.10
N VAL A 100 -25.09 10.27 -8.73
CA VAL A 100 -25.84 9.01 -8.81
C VAL A 100 -26.12 8.45 -7.42
N ALA A 101 -25.12 8.38 -6.53
CA ALA A 101 -25.29 7.86 -5.18
C ALA A 101 -26.30 8.66 -4.32
N ASP A 102 -26.30 10.00 -4.44
CA ASP A 102 -27.18 10.89 -3.68
C ASP A 102 -28.64 10.85 -4.16
N HIS A 103 -28.87 10.56 -5.45
CA HIS A 103 -30.17 10.73 -6.11
C HIS A 103 -30.80 9.46 -6.66
N PHE A 104 -30.10 8.33 -6.71
CA PHE A 104 -30.68 7.07 -7.16
C PHE A 104 -31.76 6.58 -6.18
N ASP A 105 -32.95 6.33 -6.72
CA ASP A 105 -34.12 5.87 -5.98
C ASP A 105 -34.18 4.35 -5.94
N PHE A 106 -33.72 3.77 -4.82
CA PHE A 106 -33.73 2.32 -4.57
C PHE A 106 -35.15 1.75 -4.36
N ALA A 107 -36.18 2.60 -4.28
CA ALA A 107 -37.57 2.19 -4.01
C ALA A 107 -37.72 1.30 -2.76
N GLY A 108 -36.95 1.60 -1.70
CA GLY A 108 -37.04 0.96 -0.39
C GLY A 108 -36.25 -0.36 -0.24
N ASP A 109 -36.38 -1.29 -1.18
CA ASP A 109 -35.81 -2.65 -1.05
C ASP A 109 -34.64 -2.95 -1.99
N GLY A 110 -34.18 -1.97 -2.77
CA GLY A 110 -33.10 -2.13 -3.74
C GLY A 110 -31.71 -2.28 -3.14
N ASN A 111 -30.80 -2.95 -3.86
CA ASN A 111 -29.43 -3.20 -3.41
C ASN A 111 -28.40 -2.38 -4.20
N PHE A 112 -27.30 -2.00 -3.55
CA PHE A 112 -26.14 -1.42 -4.19
C PHE A 112 -25.03 -2.46 -4.35
N HIS A 113 -24.63 -2.71 -5.58
CA HIS A 113 -23.53 -3.61 -5.92
C HIS A 113 -22.39 -2.80 -6.53
N TYR A 114 -21.16 -3.06 -6.10
CA TYR A 114 -19.99 -2.42 -6.69
C TYR A 114 -18.84 -3.41 -6.88
N CYS A 115 -18.08 -3.25 -7.97
CA CYS A 115 -16.87 -4.03 -8.20
C CYS A 115 -15.76 -3.69 -7.18
N GLN A 116 -15.06 -4.71 -6.68
CA GLN A 116 -13.90 -4.61 -5.81
C GLN A 116 -12.81 -3.71 -6.43
N GLU A 117 -12.54 -3.88 -7.72
CA GLU A 117 -11.46 -3.19 -8.45
C GLU A 117 -11.86 -1.82 -9.00
N ASN A 118 -12.77 -1.12 -8.31
CA ASN A 118 -13.17 0.23 -8.67
C ASN A 118 -12.27 1.30 -8.05
N HIS A 119 -12.29 2.50 -8.65
CA HIS A 119 -11.71 3.69 -8.04
C HIS A 119 -12.38 4.02 -6.68
N THR A 120 -11.61 4.60 -5.74
CA THR A 120 -12.05 4.95 -4.38
C THR A 120 -13.34 5.77 -4.33
N SER A 121 -13.64 6.54 -5.38
CA SER A 121 -14.91 7.27 -5.50
C SER A 121 -16.16 6.38 -5.48
N VAL A 122 -16.07 5.15 -6.02
CA VAL A 122 -17.18 4.18 -5.93
C VAL A 122 -17.33 3.64 -4.52
N LEU A 123 -16.21 3.40 -3.80
CA LEU A 123 -16.26 3.02 -2.39
C LEU A 123 -16.91 4.12 -1.53
N GLY A 124 -16.71 5.39 -1.91
CA GLY A 124 -17.36 6.55 -1.28
C GLY A 124 -18.88 6.58 -1.47
N MET A 125 -19.41 6.00 -2.56
CA MET A 125 -20.87 5.91 -2.78
C MET A 125 -21.57 5.14 -1.66
N ARG A 126 -20.90 4.17 -1.04
CA ARG A 126 -21.43 3.36 0.08
C ARG A 126 -21.92 4.20 1.26
N GLN A 127 -21.36 5.40 1.45
CA GLN A 127 -21.75 6.30 2.53
C GLN A 127 -23.05 7.07 2.24
N LEU A 128 -23.46 7.17 0.97
CA LEU A 128 -24.56 8.03 0.51
C LEU A 128 -25.76 7.24 0.02
N VAL A 129 -25.53 6.08 -0.60
CA VAL A 129 -26.61 5.24 -1.13
C VAL A 129 -27.59 4.83 -0.03
N LYS A 130 -28.89 4.92 -0.33
CA LYS A 130 -29.97 4.49 0.56
C LYS A 130 -30.52 3.13 0.12
N ALA A 131 -29.62 2.15 0.04
CA ALA A 131 -29.92 0.77 -0.35
C ALA A 131 -30.31 -0.07 0.86
N LYS A 132 -31.01 -1.18 0.64
CA LYS A 132 -31.28 -2.22 1.66
C LYS A 132 -30.03 -3.02 2.02
N GLY A 133 -29.19 -3.29 1.02
CA GLY A 133 -27.92 -3.99 1.18
C GLY A 133 -26.84 -3.43 0.27
N ILE A 134 -25.60 -3.54 0.72
CA ILE A 134 -24.40 -3.15 -0.02
C ILE A 134 -23.51 -4.38 -0.20
N TYR A 135 -23.23 -4.71 -1.46
CA TYR A 135 -22.49 -5.90 -1.84
C TYR A 135 -21.26 -5.56 -2.69
N MET A 136 -20.15 -6.23 -2.39
CA MET A 136 -18.93 -6.18 -3.18
C MET A 136 -18.91 -7.35 -4.16
N LEU A 137 -18.85 -7.03 -5.46
CA LEU A 137 -18.64 -7.98 -6.54
C LEU A 137 -17.15 -8.06 -6.87
N THR A 138 -16.66 -9.25 -7.21
CA THR A 138 -15.38 -9.40 -7.90
C THR A 138 -15.53 -9.16 -9.41
N LYS A 139 -14.41 -9.09 -10.13
CA LYS A 139 -14.41 -9.08 -11.60
C LYS A 139 -15.14 -10.30 -12.16
N ASP A 140 -14.88 -11.47 -11.58
CA ASP A 140 -15.43 -12.75 -12.04
C ASP A 140 -16.94 -12.82 -11.78
N ASP A 141 -17.43 -12.30 -10.64
CA ASP A 141 -18.88 -12.22 -10.36
C ASP A 141 -19.64 -11.44 -11.45
N ILE A 142 -19.03 -10.37 -11.98
CA ILE A 142 -19.61 -9.57 -13.07
C ILE A 142 -19.51 -10.31 -14.40
N GLU A 143 -18.42 -11.04 -14.66
CA GLU A 143 -18.21 -11.76 -15.91
C GLU A 143 -19.04 -13.04 -16.04
N LEU A 144 -19.44 -13.64 -14.93
CA LEU A 144 -20.39 -14.77 -14.93
C LEU A 144 -21.68 -14.43 -15.68
N ASN A 145 -22.09 -13.16 -15.71
CA ASN A 145 -23.24 -12.67 -16.47
C ASN A 145 -23.05 -12.72 -18.01
N VAL A 146 -21.84 -12.94 -18.53
CA VAL A 146 -21.59 -13.14 -19.98
C VAL A 146 -21.94 -14.56 -20.41
N LEU A 147 -21.82 -15.55 -19.52
CA LEU A 147 -22.05 -16.95 -19.87
C LEU A 147 -23.54 -17.16 -20.13
N ASP A 148 -23.88 -17.66 -21.32
CA ASP A 148 -25.21 -18.21 -21.64
C ASP A 148 -25.41 -19.52 -20.86
N GLN A 149 -25.50 -19.42 -19.53
CA GLN A 149 -26.15 -20.44 -18.75
C GLN A 149 -27.66 -20.16 -18.80
N PRO A 150 -28.51 -21.18 -18.94
CA PRO A 150 -29.92 -21.05 -18.64
C PRO A 150 -30.02 -20.74 -17.14
N SER A 151 -29.97 -19.46 -16.78
CA SER A 151 -30.53 -19.03 -15.51
C SER A 151 -31.99 -19.43 -15.51
N THR A 152 -32.46 -20.02 -14.41
CA THR A 152 -33.89 -20.08 -14.14
C THR A 152 -34.46 -18.71 -14.46
N PRO A 153 -35.39 -18.57 -15.43
CA PRO A 153 -35.94 -17.27 -15.75
C PRO A 153 -36.44 -16.68 -14.43
N ALA A 154 -35.92 -15.51 -14.06
CA ALA A 154 -36.62 -14.67 -13.09
C ALA A 154 -38.07 -14.59 -13.61
N PRO A 155 -39.08 -14.87 -12.77
CA PRO A 155 -40.45 -15.06 -13.21
C PRO A 155 -40.83 -13.94 -14.17
N ALA A 156 -41.26 -14.33 -15.37
CA ALA A 156 -41.52 -13.48 -16.52
C ALA A 156 -42.17 -12.16 -16.07
N ALA A 157 -41.39 -11.08 -16.06
CA ALA A 157 -41.76 -9.70 -15.72
C ALA A 157 -43.19 -9.58 -15.17
N ALA A 158 -43.41 -10.17 -14.00
CA ALA A 158 -44.68 -10.05 -13.32
C ALA A 158 -44.80 -8.58 -12.94
N ALA A 159 -45.96 -7.99 -13.20
CA ALA A 159 -46.23 -6.58 -13.03
C ALA A 159 -45.56 -5.98 -11.77
N THR A 160 -44.73 -4.96 -12.02
CA THR A 160 -44.04 -4.08 -11.07
C THR A 160 -43.03 -4.75 -10.12
N ALA A 161 -41.77 -4.90 -10.58
CA ALA A 161 -40.64 -4.99 -9.66
C ALA A 161 -40.71 -3.83 -8.65
N GLN A 162 -40.74 -4.15 -7.36
CA GLN A 162 -40.97 -3.16 -6.29
C GLN A 162 -39.70 -2.38 -5.92
N ALA A 163 -38.53 -2.83 -6.35
CA ALA A 163 -37.22 -2.31 -5.96
C ALA A 163 -36.32 -1.97 -7.15
N ASN A 164 -35.39 -1.02 -6.98
CA ASN A 164 -34.36 -0.70 -7.97
C ASN A 164 -32.97 -0.94 -7.40
N SER A 165 -32.16 -1.76 -8.07
CA SER A 165 -30.79 -2.07 -7.66
C SER A 165 -29.80 -1.40 -8.60
N LEU A 166 -28.68 -0.93 -8.04
CA LEU A 166 -27.63 -0.23 -8.78
C LEU A 166 -26.35 -1.05 -8.78
N VAL A 167 -25.83 -1.39 -9.96
CA VAL A 167 -24.56 -2.08 -10.16
C VAL A 167 -23.53 -1.10 -10.71
N THR A 168 -22.43 -0.90 -10.01
CA THR A 168 -21.38 0.06 -10.38
C THR A 168 -20.03 -0.62 -10.60
N PHE A 169 -19.46 -0.44 -11.80
CA PHE A 169 -18.13 -0.94 -12.12
C PHE A 169 -17.40 -0.01 -13.10
N SER A 170 -16.07 0.01 -13.02
CA SER A 170 -15.22 0.72 -13.96
C SER A 170 -15.14 -0.05 -15.28
N ALA A 171 -15.35 0.64 -16.40
CA ALA A 171 -15.17 0.07 -17.74
C ALA A 171 -13.72 -0.35 -17.98
N GLN A 172 -12.76 0.39 -17.39
CA GLN A 172 -11.35 0.04 -17.35
C GLN A 172 -10.81 0.28 -15.95
N CYS A 173 -10.16 -0.73 -15.36
CA CYS A 173 -9.48 -0.61 -14.07
C CYS A 173 -8.30 0.37 -14.19
N ASN A 174 -8.30 1.42 -13.38
CA ASN A 174 -7.24 2.43 -13.37
C ASN A 174 -5.94 1.94 -12.71
N PHE A 175 -5.95 0.78 -12.04
CA PHE A 175 -4.77 0.11 -11.52
C PHE A 175 -4.11 -0.75 -12.60
N SER A 176 -4.82 -1.77 -13.10
CA SER A 176 -4.25 -2.81 -13.97
C SER A 176 -4.42 -2.54 -15.46
N GLY A 177 -5.30 -1.63 -15.86
CA GLY A 177 -5.68 -1.43 -17.27
C GLY A 177 -6.67 -2.46 -17.81
N TYR A 178 -7.15 -3.40 -16.99
CA TYR A 178 -8.14 -4.40 -17.40
C TYR A 178 -9.44 -3.74 -17.84
N LYS A 179 -10.04 -4.22 -18.94
CA LYS A 179 -11.33 -3.73 -19.47
C LYS A 179 -12.41 -4.76 -19.23
N MET A 180 -13.47 -4.36 -18.54
CA MET A 180 -14.64 -5.21 -18.33
C MET A 180 -15.36 -5.44 -19.67
N PRO A 181 -15.75 -6.68 -20.02
CA PRO A 181 -16.57 -6.91 -21.22
C PRO A 181 -17.91 -6.17 -21.09
N LEU A 182 -18.10 -5.11 -21.88
CA LEU A 182 -19.28 -4.24 -21.78
C LEU A 182 -20.60 -4.93 -22.17
N THR A 183 -20.55 -6.13 -22.75
CA THR A 183 -21.73 -6.98 -23.00
C THR A 183 -22.47 -7.36 -21.71
N VAL A 184 -21.80 -7.34 -20.54
CA VAL A 184 -22.45 -7.59 -19.24
C VAL A 184 -23.54 -6.58 -18.91
N ILE A 185 -23.47 -5.37 -19.46
CA ILE A 185 -24.41 -4.27 -19.15
C ILE A 185 -25.85 -4.71 -19.47
N GLU A 186 -26.07 -5.17 -20.70
CA GLU A 186 -27.39 -5.62 -21.14
C GLU A 186 -27.86 -6.86 -20.37
N GLN A 187 -26.94 -7.78 -20.06
CA GLN A 187 -27.26 -9.01 -19.32
C GLN A 187 -27.71 -8.70 -17.88
N ILE A 188 -27.02 -7.79 -17.20
CA ILE A 188 -27.38 -7.33 -15.86
C ILE A 188 -28.74 -6.61 -15.89
N GLN A 189 -28.96 -5.70 -16.84
CA GLN A 189 -30.22 -4.96 -16.93
C GLN A 189 -31.43 -5.86 -17.23
N LYS A 190 -31.25 -6.93 -18.01
CA LYS A 190 -32.33 -7.86 -18.40
C LYS A 190 -32.56 -9.01 -17.41
N ARG A 191 -31.49 -9.57 -16.85
CA ARG A 191 -31.53 -10.83 -16.07
C ARG A 191 -31.13 -10.65 -14.60
N GLY A 192 -30.67 -9.45 -14.21
CA GLY A 192 -30.06 -9.22 -12.90
C GLY A 192 -28.69 -9.86 -12.76
N LEU A 193 -28.15 -9.89 -11.54
CA LEU A 193 -26.87 -10.52 -11.24
C LEU A 193 -27.02 -12.03 -10.99
N GLN A 194 -26.07 -12.82 -11.50
CA GLN A 194 -25.98 -14.26 -11.20
C GLN A 194 -25.47 -14.52 -9.77
N GLN A 195 -24.60 -13.64 -9.27
CA GLN A 195 -24.08 -13.64 -7.91
C GLN A 195 -24.27 -12.26 -7.29
N LEU A 196 -24.79 -12.22 -6.06
CA LEU A 196 -24.97 -10.94 -5.34
C LEU A 196 -23.64 -10.31 -4.90
N GLY A 197 -22.59 -11.14 -4.75
CA GLY A 197 -21.30 -10.75 -4.19
C GLY A 197 -21.25 -10.84 -2.66
N LYS A 198 -20.11 -10.45 -2.08
CA LYS A 198 -19.90 -10.43 -0.62
C LYS A 198 -20.72 -9.30 0.01
N CYS A 199 -21.65 -9.63 0.90
CA CYS A 199 -22.38 -8.63 1.67
C CYS A 199 -21.42 -7.88 2.60
N ILE A 200 -21.40 -6.55 2.50
CA ILE A 200 -20.56 -5.66 3.31
C ILE A 200 -21.39 -4.94 4.37
N TRP A 201 -22.65 -4.66 4.06
CA TRP A 201 -23.58 -4.03 4.97
C TRP A 201 -25.02 -4.38 4.57
N SER A 202 -25.90 -4.53 5.56
CA SER A 202 -27.34 -4.71 5.35
C SER A 202 -28.12 -3.98 6.44
N ALA A 203 -29.29 -3.47 6.09
CA ALA A 203 -30.24 -2.89 7.04
C ALA A 203 -30.90 -3.98 7.94
N GLU A 204 -30.93 -5.23 7.48
CA GLU A 204 -31.50 -6.38 8.22
C GLU A 204 -30.38 -7.24 8.85
N SER A 205 -30.69 -7.91 9.97
CA SER A 205 -29.71 -8.75 10.69
C SER A 205 -29.28 -10.00 9.93
N GLN A 206 -30.05 -10.43 8.91
CA GLN A 206 -29.70 -11.53 8.04
C GLN A 206 -29.62 -11.03 6.59
N PRO A 207 -28.53 -11.31 5.85
CA PRO A 207 -28.44 -10.94 4.45
C PRO A 207 -29.54 -11.66 3.64
N ALA A 208 -30.14 -10.95 2.69
CA ALA A 208 -31.16 -11.51 1.82
C ALA A 208 -30.60 -12.73 1.07
N ALA A 209 -31.14 -13.93 1.34
CA ALA A 209 -30.67 -15.18 0.75
C ALA A 209 -31.06 -15.36 -0.73
N LYS A 210 -31.84 -14.43 -1.31
CA LYS A 210 -32.39 -14.52 -2.67
C LYS A 210 -32.34 -13.18 -3.39
N ASN A 211 -32.20 -13.23 -4.72
CA ASN A 211 -32.44 -12.09 -5.61
C ASN A 211 -33.86 -11.55 -5.34
N VAL A 212 -33.94 -10.34 -4.81
CA VAL A 212 -35.20 -9.58 -4.76
C VAL A 212 -35.62 -9.29 -6.20
N ASP A 213 -36.91 -9.36 -6.51
CA ASP A 213 -37.46 -8.88 -7.79
C ASP A 213 -37.20 -7.37 -7.90
N SER A 214 -36.07 -7.03 -8.52
CA SER A 214 -35.54 -5.67 -8.61
C SER A 214 -35.17 -5.35 -10.05
N ASN A 215 -35.47 -4.12 -10.47
CA ASN A 215 -34.92 -3.56 -11.70
C ASN A 215 -33.43 -3.26 -11.51
N TYR A 216 -32.58 -3.81 -12.36
CA TYR A 216 -31.13 -3.58 -12.27
C TYR A 216 -30.70 -2.43 -13.20
N TYR A 217 -30.05 -1.43 -12.62
CA TYR A 217 -29.47 -0.28 -13.31
C TYR A 217 -27.94 -0.36 -13.24
N VAL A 218 -27.27 0.04 -14.32
CA VAL A 218 -25.81 -0.02 -14.43
C VAL A 218 -25.22 1.39 -14.45
N CYS A 219 -24.34 1.68 -13.49
CA CYS A 219 -23.49 2.86 -13.48
C CYS A 219 -22.07 2.49 -13.90
N LEU A 220 -21.65 2.99 -15.06
CA LEU A 220 -20.35 2.73 -15.63
C LEU A 220 -19.39 3.87 -15.28
N ASP A 221 -18.35 3.58 -14.51
CA ASP A 221 -17.20 4.49 -14.38
C ASP A 221 -16.31 4.34 -15.63
N ALA A 222 -16.50 5.25 -16.58
CA ALA A 222 -15.78 5.27 -17.85
C ALA A 222 -14.55 6.18 -17.82
N ALA A 223 -14.17 6.75 -16.67
CA ALA A 223 -13.14 7.80 -16.61
C ALA A 223 -11.77 7.34 -17.14
N ALA A 224 -11.34 6.11 -16.83
CA ALA A 224 -10.09 5.55 -17.37
C ALA A 224 -10.27 4.96 -18.79
N PHE A 225 -11.47 4.47 -19.10
CA PHE A 225 -11.76 3.83 -20.40
C PHE A 225 -11.85 4.86 -21.53
N ALA A 226 -12.64 5.92 -21.33
CA ALA A 226 -12.88 6.97 -22.33
C ALA A 226 -11.62 7.76 -22.72
N ALA A 227 -10.56 7.71 -21.91
CA ALA A 227 -9.27 8.32 -22.23
C ALA A 227 -8.57 7.66 -23.42
N SER A 228 -8.83 6.37 -23.69
CA SER A 228 -8.09 5.63 -24.71
C SER A 228 -8.86 4.46 -25.33
N SER A 229 -10.17 4.39 -25.17
CA SER A 229 -10.99 3.30 -25.74
C SER A 229 -12.37 3.80 -26.13
N PRO A 230 -12.86 3.42 -27.33
CA PRO A 230 -14.12 3.92 -27.85
C PRO A 230 -15.27 3.30 -27.07
N LEU A 231 -16.19 4.14 -26.59
CA LEU A 231 -17.41 3.72 -25.91
C LEU A 231 -18.61 4.08 -26.78
N ASP A 232 -19.20 3.06 -27.39
CA ASP A 232 -20.37 3.18 -28.26
C ASP A 232 -21.67 2.98 -27.46
N LEU A 233 -22.36 4.07 -27.13
CA LEU A 233 -23.59 4.05 -26.35
C LEU A 233 -24.84 3.65 -27.14
N GLN A 234 -24.76 3.54 -28.47
CA GLN A 234 -25.81 2.85 -29.23
C GLN A 234 -25.73 1.34 -29.04
N ARG A 235 -24.51 0.80 -28.91
CA ARG A 235 -24.27 -0.63 -28.70
C ARG A 235 -24.36 -1.06 -27.24
N PHE A 236 -23.70 -0.34 -26.34
CA PHE A 236 -23.66 -0.66 -24.92
C PHE A 236 -24.39 0.43 -24.14
N ARG A 237 -25.51 0.10 -23.49
CA ARG A 237 -26.44 1.10 -22.96
C ARG A 237 -26.51 1.15 -21.42
N PRO A 238 -25.44 1.52 -20.71
CA PRO A 238 -25.49 1.71 -19.25
C PRO A 238 -26.45 2.85 -18.89
N ASP A 239 -27.08 2.78 -17.72
CA ASP A 239 -28.02 3.81 -17.29
C ASP A 239 -27.31 5.12 -16.92
N PHE A 240 -26.06 5.01 -16.46
CA PHE A 240 -25.22 6.13 -16.08
C PHE A 240 -23.79 5.94 -16.58
N VAL A 241 -23.16 6.98 -17.14
CA VAL A 241 -21.75 6.97 -17.55
C VAL A 241 -21.02 8.15 -16.91
N CYS A 242 -20.03 7.85 -16.08
CA CYS A 242 -19.24 8.84 -15.37
C CYS A 242 -17.90 9.08 -16.09
N VAL A 243 -17.59 10.34 -16.42
CA VAL A 243 -16.36 10.70 -17.16
C VAL A 243 -15.68 11.94 -16.61
N SER A 244 -14.36 12.02 -16.81
CA SER A 244 -13.54 13.19 -16.53
C SER A 244 -12.84 13.63 -17.82
N PHE A 245 -13.17 14.79 -18.36
CA PHE A 245 -12.65 15.20 -19.68
C PHE A 245 -11.17 15.53 -19.67
N TYR A 246 -10.61 15.97 -18.54
CA TYR A 246 -9.17 16.18 -18.39
C TYR A 246 -8.36 14.87 -18.57
N LYS A 247 -8.96 13.69 -18.40
CA LYS A 247 -8.28 12.42 -18.70
C LYS A 247 -8.18 12.14 -20.20
N ILE A 248 -9.05 12.77 -21.00
CA ILE A 248 -9.08 12.65 -22.47
C ILE A 248 -8.22 13.75 -23.11
N PHE A 249 -8.35 14.99 -22.64
CA PHE A 249 -7.75 16.17 -23.28
C PHE A 249 -6.63 16.85 -22.46
N GLY A 250 -6.48 16.53 -21.18
CA GLY A 250 -5.50 17.17 -20.28
C GLY A 250 -5.88 18.59 -19.83
N TYR A 251 -6.76 19.27 -20.56
CA TYR A 251 -7.30 20.59 -20.25
C TYR A 251 -8.76 20.72 -20.72
N PRO A 252 -9.61 21.48 -20.00
CA PRO A 252 -9.38 21.99 -18.66
C PRO A 252 -9.56 20.90 -17.59
N THR A 253 -9.03 21.14 -16.39
CA THR A 253 -9.41 20.39 -15.20
C THR A 253 -10.69 20.98 -14.59
N GLY A 254 -11.39 20.22 -13.73
CA GLY A 254 -12.62 20.70 -13.10
C GLY A 254 -13.88 20.59 -13.96
N VAL A 255 -13.81 19.94 -15.12
CA VAL A 255 -14.99 19.59 -15.94
C VAL A 255 -15.02 18.08 -16.22
N GLY A 256 -16.12 17.46 -15.86
CA GLY A 256 -16.51 16.08 -16.15
C GLY A 256 -17.97 16.02 -16.56
N GLY A 257 -18.47 14.81 -16.72
CA GLY A 257 -19.82 14.57 -17.22
C GLY A 257 -20.43 13.33 -16.59
N LEU A 258 -21.74 13.41 -16.38
CA LEU A 258 -22.61 12.27 -16.14
C LEU A 258 -23.55 12.17 -17.35
N LEU A 259 -23.38 11.13 -18.16
CA LEU A 259 -24.38 10.79 -19.18
C LEU A 259 -25.44 9.92 -18.52
N VAL A 260 -26.72 10.27 -18.69
CA VAL A 260 -27.86 9.58 -18.09
C VAL A 260 -28.79 9.11 -19.18
N SER A 261 -29.03 7.80 -19.28
CA SER A 261 -30.01 7.26 -20.24
C SER A 261 -31.43 7.71 -19.88
N ARG A 262 -32.37 7.69 -20.83
CA ARG A 262 -33.80 7.94 -20.51
C ARG A 262 -34.32 7.04 -19.38
N ARG A 263 -33.93 5.76 -19.38
CA ARG A 263 -34.26 4.80 -18.31
C ARG A 263 -33.63 5.21 -16.97
N GLY A 264 -32.36 5.61 -16.95
CA GLY A 264 -31.69 6.09 -15.74
C GLY A 264 -32.30 7.39 -15.19
N ALA A 265 -32.81 8.26 -16.06
CA ALA A 265 -33.43 9.52 -15.69
C ALA A 265 -34.72 9.35 -14.88
N GLU A 266 -35.45 8.25 -15.06
CA GLU A 266 -36.70 7.95 -14.36
C GLU A 266 -36.50 7.65 -12.87
N VAL A 267 -35.31 7.18 -12.49
CA VAL A 267 -34.97 6.75 -11.11
C VAL A 267 -34.04 7.71 -10.38
N LEU A 268 -33.70 8.86 -10.97
CA LEU A 268 -32.99 9.93 -10.26
C LEU A 268 -33.99 10.93 -9.66
N ARG A 269 -34.06 10.96 -8.33
CA ARG A 269 -34.93 11.86 -7.55
C ARG A 269 -34.11 12.94 -6.86
N LYS A 270 -34.12 14.14 -7.45
CA LYS A 270 -33.43 15.29 -6.87
C LYS A 270 -34.19 15.83 -5.66
N ARG A 271 -33.47 16.02 -4.54
CA ARG A 271 -34.02 16.51 -3.25
C ARG A 271 -33.57 17.92 -2.87
N PHE A 272 -32.39 18.34 -3.34
CA PHE A 272 -31.86 19.68 -3.18
C PHE A 272 -32.24 20.53 -4.40
N TYR A 273 -32.34 21.85 -4.28
CA TYR A 273 -32.43 22.73 -5.43
C TYR A 273 -31.58 23.99 -5.21
N GLY A 274 -30.86 24.39 -6.24
CA GLY A 274 -30.08 25.62 -6.28
C GLY A 274 -30.51 26.55 -7.41
N GLY A 275 -29.82 27.69 -7.52
CA GLY A 275 -29.98 28.60 -8.66
C GLY A 275 -29.84 27.86 -9.99
N GLY A 276 -30.67 28.20 -10.98
CA GLY A 276 -30.69 27.52 -12.28
C GLY A 276 -31.52 26.24 -12.36
N THR A 277 -31.88 25.61 -11.23
CA THR A 277 -32.55 24.29 -11.22
C THR A 277 -34.06 24.32 -11.02
N ILE A 278 -34.62 25.47 -10.63
CA ILE A 278 -36.04 25.69 -10.35
C ILE A 278 -36.66 26.72 -11.30
N ASN A 279 -37.96 26.59 -11.54
CA ASN A 279 -38.81 27.63 -12.13
C ASN A 279 -39.25 28.63 -11.05
N TYR A 280 -39.68 28.11 -9.89
CA TYR A 280 -40.03 28.89 -8.71
C TYR A 280 -39.83 28.06 -7.43
N ALA A 281 -39.65 28.75 -6.31
CA ALA A 281 -39.73 28.21 -4.97
C ALA A 281 -40.28 29.32 -4.07
N TYR A 282 -41.35 29.05 -3.32
CA TYR A 282 -41.92 30.05 -2.43
C TYR A 282 -41.15 30.09 -1.11
N PRO A 283 -40.78 31.27 -0.58
CA PRO A 283 -40.05 31.36 0.69
C PRO A 283 -40.91 31.07 1.93
N HIS A 284 -42.24 31.12 1.79
CA HIS A 284 -43.20 30.98 2.90
C HIS A 284 -43.93 29.63 2.91
N THR A 285 -43.64 28.74 1.95
CA THR A 285 -44.16 27.37 1.88
C THR A 285 -43.06 26.42 1.42
N MET A 286 -43.31 25.10 1.44
CA MET A 286 -42.38 24.10 0.87
C MET A 286 -42.58 23.91 -0.64
N GLU A 287 -43.47 24.68 -1.26
CA GLU A 287 -43.83 24.55 -2.66
C GLU A 287 -42.71 25.09 -3.56
N HIS A 288 -42.31 24.27 -4.51
CA HIS A 288 -41.31 24.58 -5.51
C HIS A 288 -41.55 23.74 -6.76
N GLN A 289 -41.02 24.20 -7.89
CA GLN A 289 -41.05 23.45 -9.14
C GLN A 289 -39.65 23.45 -9.75
N LEU A 290 -39.08 22.25 -9.91
CA LEU A 290 -37.84 22.04 -10.67
C LEU A 290 -38.06 22.35 -12.16
N ARG A 291 -37.00 22.70 -12.87
CA ARG A 291 -37.05 22.86 -14.34
C ARG A 291 -37.47 21.56 -15.03
N ASN A 292 -38.10 21.70 -16.20
CA ASN A 292 -38.59 20.55 -16.98
C ASN A 292 -37.47 19.80 -17.71
N VAL A 293 -36.42 20.52 -18.13
CA VAL A 293 -35.28 19.92 -18.84
C VAL A 293 -34.43 19.14 -17.85
N PHE A 294 -34.22 17.85 -18.13
CA PHE A 294 -33.60 16.91 -17.19
C PHE A 294 -32.27 17.41 -16.60
N HIS A 295 -31.33 17.80 -17.44
CA HIS A 295 -29.97 18.12 -17.01
C HIS A 295 -29.90 19.41 -16.21
N GLU A 296 -30.72 20.41 -16.54
CA GLU A 296 -30.81 21.67 -15.78
C GLU A 296 -31.25 21.44 -14.34
N ARG A 297 -32.01 20.36 -14.07
CA ARG A 297 -32.34 19.99 -12.69
C ARG A 297 -31.09 19.68 -11.89
N PHE A 298 -30.04 19.10 -12.48
CA PHE A 298 -28.87 18.59 -11.77
C PHE A 298 -27.62 19.47 -11.84
N GLU A 299 -27.69 20.60 -12.52
CA GLU A 299 -26.61 21.56 -12.68
C GLU A 299 -26.83 22.76 -11.75
N ASP A 300 -26.53 22.57 -10.45
CA ASP A 300 -26.74 23.61 -9.44
C ASP A 300 -25.82 24.82 -9.64
N GLY A 301 -26.42 26.00 -9.70
CA GLY A 301 -25.72 27.27 -9.80
C GLY A 301 -25.16 27.56 -11.18
N THR A 302 -24.22 28.52 -11.23
CA THR A 302 -23.53 28.86 -12.48
C THR A 302 -22.51 27.79 -12.80
N LEU A 303 -22.71 27.07 -13.92
CA LEU A 303 -21.72 26.15 -14.45
C LEU A 303 -20.38 26.84 -14.74
N PRO A 304 -19.24 26.12 -14.73
CA PRO A 304 -17.95 26.65 -15.19
C PRO A 304 -17.95 26.79 -16.72
N PHE A 305 -18.81 27.66 -17.25
CA PHE A 305 -19.15 27.74 -18.66
C PHE A 305 -17.91 28.01 -19.53
N LEU A 306 -16.96 28.85 -19.09
CA LEU A 306 -15.71 29.05 -19.82
C LEU A 306 -14.95 27.74 -20.02
N SER A 307 -14.75 26.97 -18.95
CA SER A 307 -14.08 25.66 -19.00
C SER A 307 -14.87 24.62 -19.79
N ILE A 308 -16.21 24.68 -19.76
CA ILE A 308 -17.05 23.80 -20.60
C ILE A 308 -16.83 24.13 -22.08
N VAL A 309 -16.87 25.41 -22.47
CA VAL A 309 -16.66 25.84 -23.87
C VAL A 309 -15.29 25.42 -24.38
N GLU A 310 -14.26 25.47 -23.54
CA GLU A 310 -12.90 25.05 -23.90
C GLU A 310 -12.77 23.57 -24.27
N LEU A 311 -13.72 22.71 -23.87
CA LEU A 311 -13.76 21.32 -24.35
C LEU A 311 -13.88 21.23 -25.87
N LEU A 312 -14.50 22.21 -26.53
CA LEU A 312 -14.53 22.26 -28.00
C LEU A 312 -13.13 22.29 -28.60
N GLN A 313 -12.19 23.01 -27.97
CA GLN A 313 -10.79 23.03 -28.40
C GLN A 313 -10.11 21.68 -28.11
N GLY A 314 -10.48 21.00 -27.04
CA GLY A 314 -10.04 19.63 -26.75
C GLY A 314 -10.42 18.65 -27.86
N PHE A 315 -11.70 18.62 -28.26
CA PHE A 315 -12.17 17.79 -29.38
C PHE A 315 -11.44 18.11 -30.69
N ARG A 316 -11.42 19.39 -31.09
CA ARG A 316 -10.76 19.81 -32.35
C ARG A 316 -9.28 19.47 -32.36
N THR A 317 -8.59 19.64 -31.24
CA THR A 317 -7.16 19.32 -31.14
C THR A 317 -6.93 17.83 -31.27
N LEU A 318 -7.73 17.00 -30.59
CA LEU A 318 -7.62 15.55 -30.69
C LEU A 318 -7.84 15.06 -32.13
N GLU A 319 -8.86 15.57 -32.81
CA GLU A 319 -9.17 15.23 -34.21
C GLU A 319 -8.10 15.71 -35.18
N ARG A 320 -7.51 16.89 -34.92
CA ARG A 320 -6.41 17.41 -35.74
C ARG A 320 -5.12 16.59 -35.57
N LEU A 321 -4.78 16.19 -34.34
CA LEU A 321 -3.55 15.46 -34.05
C LEU A 321 -3.67 13.97 -34.37
N VAL A 322 -4.86 13.40 -34.20
CA VAL A 322 -5.16 12.00 -34.46
C VAL A 322 -6.36 11.91 -35.41
N PRO A 323 -6.17 12.17 -36.72
CA PRO A 323 -7.27 12.23 -37.68
C PRO A 323 -7.95 10.87 -37.89
N GLY A 324 -9.21 10.94 -38.31
CA GLY A 324 -10.09 9.78 -38.52
C GLY A 324 -10.79 9.35 -37.23
N ARG A 325 -10.84 8.05 -36.98
CA ARG A 325 -11.40 7.49 -35.73
C ARG A 325 -10.42 7.65 -34.57
N SER A 326 -10.33 8.87 -34.03
CA SER A 326 -9.26 9.28 -33.11
C SER A 326 -9.07 8.30 -31.94
N ILE A 327 -10.14 7.98 -31.20
CA ILE A 327 -10.05 7.13 -30.02
C ILE A 327 -9.71 5.66 -30.36
N GLU A 328 -10.18 5.15 -31.49
CA GLU A 328 -9.82 3.80 -31.99
C GLU A 328 -8.33 3.70 -32.30
N ARG A 329 -7.77 4.73 -32.93
CA ARG A 329 -6.33 4.81 -33.22
C ARG A 329 -5.53 4.91 -31.93
N ILE A 330 -5.92 5.80 -31.03
CA ILE A 330 -5.29 5.92 -29.69
C ILE A 330 -5.34 4.59 -28.95
N SER A 331 -6.48 3.89 -29.00
CA SER A 331 -6.64 2.58 -28.40
C SER A 331 -5.65 1.54 -28.95
N ARG A 332 -5.42 1.52 -30.27
CA ARG A 332 -4.41 0.64 -30.88
C ARG A 332 -2.99 1.05 -30.47
N HIS A 333 -2.68 2.34 -30.53
CA HIS A 333 -1.38 2.90 -30.15
C HIS A 333 -0.99 2.55 -28.71
N VAL A 334 -1.82 2.92 -27.73
CA VAL A 334 -1.48 2.74 -26.31
C VAL A 334 -1.46 1.27 -25.90
N HIS A 335 -2.30 0.43 -26.51
CA HIS A 335 -2.27 -1.01 -26.31
C HIS A 335 -0.99 -1.63 -26.91
N GLY A 336 -0.59 -1.20 -28.11
CA GLY A 336 0.66 -1.62 -28.76
C GLY A 336 1.89 -1.30 -27.91
N LEU A 337 1.95 -0.09 -27.35
CA LEU A 337 3.01 0.31 -26.41
C LEU A 337 2.99 -0.54 -25.13
N ALA A 338 1.82 -0.81 -24.57
CA ALA A 338 1.70 -1.63 -23.37
C ALA A 338 2.11 -3.09 -23.60
N ARG A 339 1.72 -3.66 -24.75
CA ARG A 339 2.15 -5.01 -25.17
C ARG A 339 3.67 -5.08 -25.36
N TYR A 340 4.26 -4.09 -26.03
CA TYR A 340 5.71 -4.01 -26.19
C TYR A 340 6.41 -3.89 -24.82
N CYS A 341 5.95 -2.98 -23.97
CA CYS A 341 6.48 -2.78 -22.62
C CYS A 341 6.42 -4.08 -21.80
N GLU A 342 5.27 -4.75 -21.78
CA GLU A 342 5.08 -5.99 -21.04
C GLU A 342 6.02 -7.12 -21.51
N HIS A 343 6.13 -7.29 -22.83
CA HIS A 343 7.03 -8.30 -23.40
C HIS A 343 8.48 -8.04 -22.96
N GLN A 344 8.92 -6.78 -23.02
CA GLN A 344 10.28 -6.39 -22.62
C GLN A 344 10.51 -6.54 -21.12
N LEU A 345 9.52 -6.21 -20.28
CA LEU A 345 9.59 -6.40 -18.82
C LEU A 345 9.74 -7.87 -18.44
N LYS A 346 9.05 -8.79 -19.14
CA LYS A 346 9.20 -10.25 -18.95
C LYS A 346 10.60 -10.77 -19.28
N GLN A 347 11.35 -10.09 -20.15
CA GLN A 347 12.73 -10.46 -20.49
C GLN A 347 13.75 -9.98 -19.45
N LEU A 348 13.38 -9.06 -18.56
CA LEU A 348 14.29 -8.57 -17.52
C LEU A 348 14.46 -9.63 -16.44
N LYS A 349 15.62 -10.29 -16.45
CA LYS A 349 15.99 -11.34 -15.50
C LYS A 349 17.32 -11.01 -14.84
N HIS A 350 17.41 -11.34 -13.56
CA HIS A 350 18.66 -11.35 -12.81
C HIS A 350 19.63 -12.41 -13.36
N PRO A 351 20.95 -12.32 -13.09
CA PRO A 351 21.93 -13.30 -13.58
C PRO A 351 21.64 -14.76 -13.18
N ASN A 352 20.92 -14.98 -12.08
CA ASN A 352 20.48 -16.30 -11.63
C ASN A 352 19.18 -16.80 -12.32
N GLY A 353 18.64 -16.05 -13.28
CA GLY A 353 17.42 -16.36 -14.01
C GLY A 353 16.11 -15.91 -13.35
N ALA A 354 16.16 -15.41 -12.11
CA ALA A 354 14.97 -14.90 -11.42
C ALA A 354 14.41 -13.65 -12.14
N PRO A 355 13.09 -13.51 -12.27
CA PRO A 355 12.48 -12.35 -12.94
C PRO A 355 12.70 -11.08 -12.12
N LEU A 356 13.04 -9.97 -12.81
CA LEU A 356 13.13 -8.64 -12.19
C LEU A 356 11.74 -8.07 -11.86
N ILE A 357 10.70 -8.47 -12.59
CA ILE A 357 9.40 -7.82 -12.57
C ILE A 357 8.30 -8.81 -12.20
N THR A 358 7.41 -8.40 -11.29
CA THR A 358 6.10 -9.04 -11.09
C THR A 358 5.04 -8.18 -11.74
N LEU A 359 4.36 -8.70 -12.76
CA LEU A 359 3.31 -7.98 -13.48
C LEU A 359 1.94 -8.22 -12.84
N TYR A 360 1.10 -7.19 -12.84
CA TYR A 360 -0.27 -7.22 -12.33
C TYR A 360 -1.26 -6.94 -13.46
N ASN A 361 -1.89 -8.00 -13.96
CA ASN A 361 -2.92 -7.95 -15.00
C ASN A 361 -3.77 -9.23 -14.96
N HIS A 362 -4.99 -9.17 -15.49
CA HIS A 362 -5.92 -10.31 -15.53
C HIS A 362 -5.82 -11.14 -16.81
N ALA A 363 -5.57 -10.50 -17.96
CA ALA A 363 -5.76 -11.12 -19.28
C ALA A 363 -4.53 -11.06 -20.19
N GLY A 364 -3.38 -10.62 -19.69
CA GLY A 364 -2.21 -10.30 -20.51
C GLY A 364 -2.45 -9.08 -21.42
N TYR A 365 -1.60 -8.94 -22.45
CA TYR A 365 -1.60 -7.81 -23.37
C TYR A 365 -1.79 -8.23 -24.83
N GLU A 366 -2.33 -9.42 -25.07
CA GLU A 366 -2.58 -9.92 -26.44
C GLU A 366 -3.93 -9.45 -27.00
N ASP A 367 -4.91 -9.17 -26.14
CA ASP A 367 -6.25 -8.74 -26.55
C ASP A 367 -6.55 -7.29 -26.12
N ARG A 368 -6.61 -6.39 -27.11
CA ARG A 368 -6.94 -4.96 -26.93
C ARG A 368 -8.33 -4.73 -26.34
N ALA A 369 -9.27 -5.66 -26.55
CA ALA A 369 -10.61 -5.55 -25.99
C ALA A 369 -10.60 -5.79 -24.47
N LYS A 370 -9.63 -6.53 -23.94
CA LYS A 370 -9.50 -6.88 -22.51
C LYS A 370 -8.46 -6.05 -21.76
N GLN A 371 -7.51 -5.42 -22.47
CA GLN A 371 -6.40 -4.70 -21.83
C GLN A 371 -6.14 -3.33 -22.49
N GLY A 372 -6.07 -2.29 -21.66
CA GLY A 372 -5.74 -0.92 -22.04
C GLY A 372 -4.23 -0.63 -22.07
N GLY A 373 -3.90 0.65 -22.23
CA GLY A 373 -2.52 1.15 -22.28
C GLY A 373 -1.88 1.37 -20.90
N THR A 374 -2.11 0.48 -19.93
CA THR A 374 -1.58 0.59 -18.56
C THR A 374 -0.85 -0.69 -18.19
N VAL A 375 0.32 -0.55 -17.58
CA VAL A 375 1.15 -1.66 -17.06
C VAL A 375 1.46 -1.40 -15.59
N ALA A 376 0.94 -2.26 -14.72
CA ALA A 376 1.19 -2.24 -13.29
C ALA A 376 2.13 -3.40 -12.90
N PHE A 377 3.09 -3.12 -12.02
CA PHE A 377 4.09 -4.09 -11.61
C PHE A 377 4.79 -3.73 -10.30
N ASN A 378 5.54 -4.67 -9.74
CA ASN A 378 6.56 -4.40 -8.72
C ASN A 378 7.91 -4.95 -9.17
N VAL A 379 8.99 -4.33 -8.69
CA VAL A 379 10.37 -4.75 -8.94
C VAL A 379 10.79 -5.76 -7.86
N ARG A 380 11.50 -6.82 -8.26
CA ARG A 380 12.03 -7.87 -7.38
C ARG A 380 13.56 -7.83 -7.29
N THR A 381 14.07 -8.23 -6.13
CA THR A 381 15.49 -8.53 -5.93
C THR A 381 15.86 -9.85 -6.61
N ASN A 382 17.15 -10.17 -6.67
CA ASN A 382 17.64 -11.45 -7.17
C ASN A 382 17.27 -12.65 -6.26
N THR A 383 16.91 -12.40 -5.00
CA THR A 383 16.39 -13.40 -4.05
C THR A 383 14.89 -13.62 -4.18
N GLY A 384 14.19 -12.79 -4.96
CA GLY A 384 12.74 -12.85 -5.15
C GLY A 384 11.94 -11.95 -4.21
N ASP A 385 12.57 -11.25 -3.27
CA ASP A 385 11.94 -10.23 -2.43
C ASP A 385 11.55 -8.99 -3.26
N TYR A 386 10.79 -8.08 -2.65
CA TYR A 386 10.35 -6.85 -3.33
C TYR A 386 11.30 -5.68 -3.08
N VAL A 387 11.56 -4.92 -4.14
CA VAL A 387 12.11 -3.57 -4.03
C VAL A 387 10.94 -2.62 -3.76
N GLY A 388 11.06 -1.79 -2.74
CA GLY A 388 10.05 -0.81 -2.40
C GLY A 388 9.80 0.18 -3.54
N PHE A 389 8.53 0.42 -3.89
CA PHE A 389 8.18 1.35 -4.97
C PHE A 389 8.65 2.80 -4.70
N GLY A 390 8.96 3.18 -3.45
CA GLY A 390 9.53 4.47 -3.11
C GLY A 390 10.96 4.62 -3.62
N GLU A 391 11.74 3.54 -3.61
CA GLU A 391 13.06 3.48 -4.28
C GLU A 391 12.89 3.62 -5.80
N VAL A 392 11.94 2.88 -6.39
CA VAL A 392 11.65 2.97 -7.83
C VAL A 392 11.23 4.38 -8.23
N ALA A 393 10.45 5.08 -7.40
CA ALA A 393 10.06 6.46 -7.63
C ALA A 393 11.27 7.42 -7.59
N CYS A 394 12.21 7.22 -6.67
CA CYS A 394 13.46 7.99 -6.63
C CYS A 394 14.28 7.77 -7.90
N MET A 395 14.50 6.51 -8.29
CA MET A 395 15.24 6.17 -9.51
C MET A 395 14.57 6.75 -10.76
N ALA A 396 13.25 6.61 -10.89
CA ALA A 396 12.51 7.20 -12.00
C ALA A 396 12.68 8.73 -12.05
N ALA A 397 12.57 9.42 -10.92
CA ALA A 397 12.76 10.87 -10.86
C ALA A 397 14.18 11.31 -11.28
N LEU A 398 15.22 10.61 -10.82
CA LEU A 398 16.62 10.89 -11.23
C LEU A 398 16.83 10.67 -12.74
N HIS A 399 16.11 9.72 -13.34
CA HIS A 399 16.10 9.51 -14.78
C HIS A 399 15.12 10.43 -15.55
N ARG A 400 14.47 11.38 -14.87
CA ARG A 400 13.44 12.29 -15.40
C ARG A 400 12.24 11.54 -16.02
N ILE A 401 11.84 10.46 -15.39
CA ILE A 401 10.67 9.65 -15.76
C ILE A 401 9.55 9.93 -14.76
N LEU A 402 8.44 10.46 -15.26
CA LEU A 402 7.25 10.75 -14.48
C LEU A 402 6.31 9.55 -14.58
N LEU A 403 6.23 8.77 -13.51
CA LEU A 403 5.34 7.62 -13.35
C LEU A 403 4.59 7.70 -12.02
N ARG A 404 3.67 6.77 -11.78
CA ARG A 404 2.90 6.71 -10.53
C ARG A 404 3.27 5.49 -9.70
N THR A 405 3.26 5.66 -8.38
CA THR A 405 3.42 4.57 -7.41
C THR A 405 2.30 4.58 -6.37
N GLY A 406 2.11 3.45 -5.67
CA GLY A 406 1.09 3.25 -4.64
C GLY A 406 -0.09 2.37 -5.11
N CYS A 407 -1.27 2.56 -4.50
CA CYS A 407 -2.49 1.83 -4.89
C CYS A 407 -3.35 2.58 -5.94
N PHE A 408 -2.88 3.72 -6.47
CA PHE A 408 -3.55 4.50 -7.52
C PHE A 408 -5.02 4.85 -7.24
N CYS A 409 -5.39 5.10 -5.99
CA CYS A 409 -6.79 5.30 -5.59
C CYS A 409 -7.71 4.12 -5.97
N ASN A 410 -7.20 2.89 -5.98
CA ASN A 410 -7.95 1.67 -6.22
C ASN A 410 -7.47 0.59 -5.25
N VAL A 411 -7.95 0.70 -4.01
CA VAL A 411 -7.52 -0.15 -2.88
C VAL A 411 -7.92 -1.61 -3.12
N GLY A 412 -9.06 -1.89 -3.76
CA GLY A 412 -9.49 -3.25 -4.00
C GLY A 412 -8.66 -3.98 -5.06
N ALA A 413 -8.26 -3.32 -6.16
CA ALA A 413 -7.29 -3.89 -7.10
C ALA A 413 -5.92 -4.08 -6.44
N CYS A 414 -5.50 -3.10 -5.63
CA CYS A 414 -4.28 -3.20 -4.84
C CYS A 414 -4.29 -4.44 -3.92
N GLN A 415 -5.37 -4.62 -3.16
CA GLN A 415 -5.57 -5.77 -2.27
C GLN A 415 -5.54 -7.09 -3.05
N HIS A 416 -6.27 -7.17 -4.18
CA HIS A 416 -6.35 -8.37 -5.01
C HIS A 416 -4.97 -8.76 -5.58
N PHE A 417 -4.31 -7.84 -6.31
CA PHE A 417 -3.06 -8.15 -7.02
C PHE A 417 -1.87 -8.37 -6.07
N LEU A 418 -1.87 -7.73 -4.90
CA LEU A 418 -0.83 -7.89 -3.89
C LEU A 418 -1.16 -9.02 -2.89
N GLN A 419 -2.30 -9.70 -3.04
CA GLN A 419 -2.75 -10.81 -2.18
C GLN A 419 -2.78 -10.41 -0.69
N LEU A 420 -3.25 -9.20 -0.39
CA LEU A 420 -3.31 -8.69 0.97
C LEU A 420 -4.59 -9.17 1.67
N ASN A 421 -4.43 -9.92 2.75
CA ASN A 421 -5.55 -10.33 3.60
C ASN A 421 -6.01 -9.18 4.53
N ASP A 422 -7.13 -9.37 5.22
CA ASP A 422 -7.74 -8.32 6.05
C ASP A 422 -6.82 -7.90 7.22
N GLU A 423 -6.07 -8.83 7.83
CA GLU A 423 -5.10 -8.47 8.89
C GLU A 423 -3.95 -7.61 8.34
N THR A 424 -3.44 -7.93 7.16
CA THR A 424 -2.37 -7.17 6.51
C THR A 424 -2.86 -5.79 6.10
N MET A 425 -4.10 -5.69 5.61
CA MET A 425 -4.73 -4.41 5.29
C MET A 425 -4.85 -3.53 6.55
N ASP A 426 -5.29 -4.10 7.67
CA ASP A 426 -5.35 -3.40 8.96
C ASP A 426 -3.95 -2.99 9.44
N ALA A 427 -2.95 -3.85 9.30
CA ALA A 427 -1.56 -3.52 9.63
C ALA A 427 -1.03 -2.35 8.78
N ILE A 428 -1.36 -2.31 7.48
CA ILE A 428 -0.95 -1.24 6.57
C ILE A 428 -1.64 0.08 6.91
N TYR A 429 -2.98 0.09 7.02
CA TYR A 429 -3.74 1.35 7.13
C TYR A 429 -3.94 1.82 8.57
N LYS A 430 -4.21 0.91 9.52
CA LYS A 430 -4.48 1.26 10.93
C LYS A 430 -3.21 1.32 11.78
N ARG A 431 -2.31 0.34 11.63
CA ARG A 431 -1.08 0.26 12.46
C ARG A 431 0.06 1.11 11.88
N ALA A 432 0.35 0.98 10.59
CA ALA A 432 1.44 1.73 9.94
C ALA A 432 1.02 3.15 9.50
N GLY A 433 -0.29 3.46 9.51
CA GLY A 433 -0.80 4.80 9.20
C GLY A 433 -0.65 5.19 7.72
N ARG A 434 -0.64 4.21 6.80
CA ARG A 434 -0.54 4.48 5.36
C ARG A 434 -1.67 5.37 4.87
N ILE A 435 -1.33 6.34 4.03
CA ILE A 435 -2.26 7.17 3.27
C ILE A 435 -1.96 7.11 1.78
N CYS A 436 -2.98 7.36 0.95
CA CYS A 436 -2.78 7.40 -0.50
C CYS A 436 -1.78 8.51 -0.88
N GLY A 437 -0.71 8.14 -1.57
CA GLY A 437 0.33 9.07 -2.03
C GLY A 437 1.56 9.16 -1.12
N ASP A 438 1.60 8.42 -0.01
CA ASP A 438 2.84 8.24 0.74
C ASP A 438 3.83 7.30 0.03
N TYR A 439 5.01 7.17 0.64
CA TYR A 439 6.07 6.26 0.20
C TYR A 439 6.34 5.16 1.23
N PHE A 440 5.34 4.75 2.03
CA PHE A 440 5.43 3.54 2.85
C PHE A 440 5.25 2.32 1.95
N ASP A 441 6.32 1.83 1.34
CA ASP A 441 6.24 0.92 0.20
C ASP A 441 6.27 -0.57 0.52
N LEU A 442 6.93 -0.95 1.61
CA LEU A 442 7.01 -2.30 2.12
C LEU A 442 6.54 -2.34 3.58
N LEU A 443 5.71 -3.32 3.92
CA LEU A 443 5.39 -3.70 5.30
C LEU A 443 5.76 -5.17 5.47
N ASP A 444 6.68 -5.46 6.39
CA ASP A 444 7.23 -6.81 6.55
C ASP A 444 7.63 -7.40 5.18
N GLY A 445 8.32 -6.59 4.36
CA GLY A 445 8.76 -6.86 2.98
C GLY A 445 7.68 -7.26 1.97
N GLN A 446 6.40 -7.22 2.34
CA GLN A 446 5.30 -7.27 1.38
C GLN A 446 5.05 -5.86 0.83
N PRO A 447 4.83 -5.73 -0.49
CA PRO A 447 4.51 -4.46 -1.10
C PRO A 447 3.13 -4.00 -0.64
N THR A 448 3.03 -2.73 -0.30
CA THR A 448 1.76 -2.09 0.07
C THR A 448 1.07 -1.43 -1.13
N GLY A 449 1.76 -1.40 -2.29
CA GLY A 449 1.36 -0.75 -3.53
C GLY A 449 2.18 -1.25 -4.70
N ALA A 450 2.01 -0.64 -5.87
CA ALA A 450 2.72 -1.00 -7.09
C ALA A 450 3.34 0.22 -7.77
N VAL A 451 4.07 -0.02 -8.86
CA VAL A 451 4.48 0.95 -9.87
C VAL A 451 3.53 0.83 -11.06
N ARG A 452 3.05 1.95 -11.59
CA ARG A 452 2.20 2.00 -12.79
C ARG A 452 2.81 2.92 -13.82
N VAL A 453 3.01 2.38 -15.01
CA VAL A 453 3.21 3.17 -16.24
C VAL A 453 1.94 3.08 -17.08
N SER A 454 1.57 4.18 -17.70
CA SER A 454 0.40 4.27 -18.56
C SER A 454 0.70 5.21 -19.72
N PHE A 455 0.18 4.91 -20.90
CA PHE A 455 0.57 5.56 -22.14
C PHE A 455 -0.57 6.38 -22.72
N GLY A 456 -0.23 7.46 -23.41
CA GLY A 456 -1.15 8.29 -24.18
C GLY A 456 -0.75 8.34 -25.65
N TYR A 457 -1.53 9.08 -26.44
CA TYR A 457 -1.27 9.21 -27.88
C TYR A 457 0.05 9.92 -28.20
N MET A 458 0.61 10.65 -27.25
CA MET A 458 1.91 11.32 -27.35
C MET A 458 3.08 10.51 -26.80
N THR A 459 2.84 9.34 -26.20
CA THR A 459 3.94 8.46 -25.78
C THR A 459 4.57 7.81 -27.01
N ARG A 460 5.90 7.84 -27.10
CA ARG A 460 6.67 7.18 -28.16
C ARG A 460 7.26 5.86 -27.66
N ILE A 461 7.69 5.01 -28.59
CA ILE A 461 8.41 3.79 -28.21
C ILE A 461 9.72 4.10 -27.49
N GLN A 462 10.42 5.19 -27.85
CA GLN A 462 11.66 5.62 -27.19
C GLN A 462 11.44 5.98 -25.71
N ASP A 463 10.25 6.44 -25.35
CA ASP A 463 9.89 6.72 -23.96
C ASP A 463 9.77 5.41 -23.15
N VAL A 464 9.23 4.35 -23.78
CA VAL A 464 9.19 3.01 -23.20
C VAL A 464 10.59 2.43 -23.08
N ASP A 465 11.44 2.57 -24.11
CA ASP A 465 12.83 2.09 -24.09
C ASP A 465 13.67 2.77 -23.03
N ARG A 466 13.50 4.09 -22.85
CA ARG A 466 14.17 4.84 -21.79
C ARG A 466 13.75 4.35 -20.40
N PHE A 467 12.48 4.06 -20.21
CA PHE A 467 11.98 3.45 -18.97
C PHE A 467 12.56 2.04 -18.74
N LEU A 468 12.60 1.19 -19.76
CA LEU A 468 13.23 -0.12 -19.69
C LEU A 468 14.74 -0.01 -19.39
N GLN A 469 15.43 0.96 -19.98
CA GLN A 469 16.85 1.22 -19.74
C GLN A 469 17.11 1.67 -18.30
N MET A 470 16.23 2.52 -17.74
CA MET A 470 16.30 2.88 -16.32
C MET A 470 16.23 1.65 -15.44
N LEU A 471 15.29 0.72 -15.69
CA LEU A 471 15.18 -0.52 -14.91
C LEU A 471 16.43 -1.40 -15.03
N ARG A 472 16.98 -1.56 -16.24
CA ARG A 472 18.23 -2.33 -16.48
C ARG A 472 19.41 -1.73 -15.72
N ASN A 473 19.66 -0.43 -15.88
CA ASN A 473 20.76 0.26 -15.22
C ASN A 473 20.61 0.23 -13.70
N SER A 474 19.39 0.45 -13.21
CA SER A 474 19.12 0.56 -11.79
C SER A 474 19.19 -0.78 -11.08
N TYR A 475 18.68 -1.87 -11.65
CA TYR A 475 18.46 -3.11 -10.90
C TYR A 475 19.19 -4.34 -11.43
N LEU A 476 19.67 -4.32 -12.67
CA LEU A 476 20.48 -5.42 -13.23
C LEU A 476 21.97 -5.07 -13.27
N VAL A 477 22.33 -3.81 -13.56
CA VAL A 477 23.72 -3.33 -13.50
C VAL A 477 24.12 -3.01 -12.06
N ILE A 478 23.30 -2.23 -11.34
CA ILE A 478 23.50 -1.95 -9.90
C ILE A 478 22.73 -2.97 -9.06
N ALA A 479 23.29 -4.18 -8.95
CA ALA A 479 22.59 -5.28 -8.27
C ALA A 479 22.44 -5.06 -6.75
N LYS A 480 23.40 -4.40 -6.10
CA LYS A 480 23.43 -4.27 -4.62
C LYS A 480 22.55 -3.11 -4.12
N PRO A 481 21.64 -3.33 -3.17
CA PRO A 481 20.81 -2.25 -2.59
C PRO A 481 21.61 -1.06 -2.07
N GLN A 482 22.73 -1.30 -1.38
CA GLN A 482 23.58 -0.25 -0.81
C GLN A 482 24.15 0.71 -1.88
N GLN A 483 24.47 0.20 -3.07
CA GLN A 483 24.96 1.03 -4.18
C GLN A 483 23.85 1.93 -4.72
N ARG A 484 22.61 1.42 -4.79
CA ARG A 484 21.44 2.19 -5.21
C ARG A 484 21.09 3.26 -4.18
N PHE A 485 21.09 2.92 -2.89
CA PHE A 485 20.87 3.90 -1.82
C PHE A 485 21.90 5.02 -1.85
N SER A 486 23.19 4.66 -1.98
CA SER A 486 24.28 5.64 -2.08
C SER A 486 24.12 6.54 -3.31
N PHE A 487 23.76 5.96 -4.47
CA PHE A 487 23.48 6.72 -5.69
C PHE A 487 22.33 7.71 -5.51
N ILE A 488 21.22 7.27 -4.90
CA ILE A 488 20.05 8.11 -4.63
C ILE A 488 20.40 9.24 -3.66
N GLU A 489 21.14 8.95 -2.59
CA GLU A 489 21.53 9.94 -1.58
C GLU A 489 22.48 11.00 -2.15
N GLN A 490 23.46 10.60 -2.97
CA GLN A 490 24.38 11.53 -3.64
C GLN A 490 23.67 12.51 -4.58
N GLN A 491 22.49 12.15 -5.06
CA GLN A 491 21.68 12.97 -5.97
C GLN A 491 20.36 13.42 -5.34
N ALA A 492 20.22 13.34 -4.01
CA ALA A 492 18.97 13.63 -3.33
C ALA A 492 18.46 15.05 -3.63
N GLU A 493 19.35 16.03 -3.81
CA GLU A 493 18.97 17.42 -4.13
C GLU A 493 18.21 17.56 -5.46
N LEU A 494 18.41 16.63 -6.40
CA LEU A 494 17.71 16.59 -7.69
C LEU A 494 16.29 16.02 -7.58
N LEU A 495 15.96 15.37 -6.46
CA LEU A 495 14.64 14.80 -6.24
C LEU A 495 13.61 15.87 -5.86
N PRO A 496 12.33 15.70 -6.22
CA PRO A 496 11.24 16.46 -5.63
C PRO A 496 11.23 16.34 -4.10
N LYS A 497 10.81 17.40 -3.38
CA LYS A 497 10.80 17.46 -1.90
C LYS A 497 10.19 16.22 -1.23
N ALA A 498 9.09 15.71 -1.77
CA ALA A 498 8.42 14.52 -1.23
C ALA A 498 9.30 13.25 -1.32
N LEU A 499 10.11 13.13 -2.37
CA LEU A 499 11.05 12.02 -2.56
C LEU A 499 12.37 12.21 -1.81
N GLN A 500 12.80 13.45 -1.54
CA GLN A 500 13.97 13.73 -0.69
C GLN A 500 13.82 13.12 0.71
N GLN A 501 12.65 13.32 1.33
CA GLN A 501 12.34 12.72 2.63
C GLN A 501 12.33 11.19 2.56
N ARG A 502 11.87 10.63 1.43
CA ARG A 502 11.89 9.18 1.21
C ARG A 502 13.31 8.65 1.04
N ALA A 503 14.15 9.32 0.26
CA ALA A 503 15.55 8.94 0.04
C ALA A 503 16.30 8.74 1.37
N GLN A 504 16.11 9.64 2.33
CA GLN A 504 16.69 9.56 3.68
C GLN A 504 16.21 8.35 4.51
N ARG A 505 15.10 7.70 4.11
CA ARG A 505 14.50 6.56 4.81
C ARG A 505 14.66 5.23 4.07
N LEU A 506 15.38 5.21 2.93
CA LEU A 506 15.60 3.98 2.17
C LEU A 506 16.58 3.01 2.85
N ARG A 507 17.57 3.56 3.58
CA ARG A 507 18.53 2.70 4.30
C ARG A 507 17.85 1.91 5.43
N PRO A 508 18.30 0.66 5.67
CA PRO A 508 17.89 -0.12 6.83
C PRO A 508 18.11 0.66 8.14
N ARG A 509 17.21 0.44 9.11
CA ARG A 509 17.26 1.10 10.42
C ARG A 509 17.16 0.08 11.55
N LEU A 510 17.70 0.47 12.71
CA LEU A 510 17.47 -0.25 13.96
C LEU A 510 15.97 -0.19 14.29
N LEU A 511 15.28 -1.32 14.25
CA LEU A 511 13.84 -1.36 14.49
C LEU A 511 13.50 -1.40 15.98
N GLN A 512 14.18 -2.28 16.70
CA GLN A 512 13.89 -2.57 18.09
C GLN A 512 15.15 -3.05 18.82
N LEU A 513 15.28 -2.63 20.07
CA LEU A 513 16.19 -3.21 21.04
C LEU A 513 15.41 -4.09 21.99
N ALA A 514 16.00 -5.21 22.38
CA ALA A 514 15.45 -6.12 23.36
C ALA A 514 16.49 -6.38 24.45
N ILE A 515 16.13 -5.99 25.66
CA ILE A 515 16.94 -6.15 26.86
C ILE A 515 16.34 -7.32 27.64
N TYR A 516 17.16 -8.18 28.20
CA TYR A 516 16.74 -9.30 29.03
C TYR A 516 17.31 -9.14 30.42
N PRO A 517 16.74 -8.27 31.29
CA PRO A 517 17.32 -7.99 32.60
C PRO A 517 17.56 -9.26 33.41
N VAL A 518 16.52 -10.09 33.53
CA VAL A 518 16.61 -11.41 34.14
C VAL A 518 16.88 -12.46 33.06
N LYS A 519 17.99 -13.19 33.20
CA LYS A 519 18.36 -14.30 32.32
C LYS A 519 17.21 -15.29 32.22
N SER A 520 16.91 -15.71 30.99
CA SER A 520 15.79 -16.59 30.63
C SER A 520 14.37 -16.03 30.81
N CYS A 521 14.18 -14.79 31.26
CA CYS A 521 12.86 -14.16 31.29
C CYS A 521 12.51 -13.46 29.96
N ALA A 522 11.31 -12.88 29.83
CA ALA A 522 10.88 -12.15 28.65
C ALA A 522 11.77 -10.93 28.34
N ALA A 523 11.67 -10.41 27.12
CA ALA A 523 12.35 -9.18 26.71
C ALA A 523 11.63 -7.95 27.26
N PHE A 524 12.41 -6.99 27.76
CA PHE A 524 12.03 -5.59 27.86
C PHE A 524 12.38 -4.90 26.54
N LYS A 525 11.37 -4.47 25.78
CA LYS A 525 11.53 -3.97 24.41
C LYS A 525 11.56 -2.45 24.35
N ILE A 526 12.49 -1.91 23.57
CA ILE A 526 12.58 -0.50 23.19
C ILE A 526 12.36 -0.43 21.68
N ASP A 527 11.38 0.32 21.22
CA ASP A 527 11.11 0.63 19.81
C ASP A 527 11.18 2.14 19.53
N SER A 528 10.84 2.53 18.31
CA SER A 528 10.85 3.92 17.84
C SER A 528 9.94 4.87 18.63
N SER A 529 8.93 4.36 19.36
CA SER A 529 8.08 5.16 20.24
C SER A 529 8.72 5.41 21.62
N THR A 530 9.49 4.44 22.11
CA THR A 530 10.16 4.50 23.43
C THR A 530 11.55 5.13 23.38
N GLY A 531 12.25 5.10 22.24
CA GLY A 531 13.46 5.90 22.00
C GLY A 531 14.79 5.13 22.10
N SER A 532 15.72 5.65 22.90
CA SER A 532 17.12 5.20 23.00
C SER A 532 17.38 4.38 24.25
N TRP A 533 18.40 3.53 24.20
CA TRP A 533 18.86 2.77 25.38
C TRP A 533 20.37 2.89 25.61
N PRO A 534 20.83 3.12 26.86
CA PRO A 534 22.25 3.28 27.14
C PRO A 534 23.09 2.02 26.94
N LEU A 535 24.34 2.22 26.56
CA LEU A 535 25.38 1.20 26.42
C LEU A 535 26.32 1.19 27.63
N THR A 536 26.84 0.00 27.92
CA THR A 536 27.92 -0.25 28.89
C THR A 536 29.06 -0.98 28.20
N LYS A 537 30.18 -1.19 28.91
CA LYS A 537 31.30 -2.02 28.41
C LYS A 537 30.86 -3.46 28.11
N GLN A 538 29.75 -3.91 28.70
CA GLN A 538 29.26 -5.28 28.64
C GLN A 538 28.08 -5.48 27.67
N GLY A 539 27.44 -4.40 27.21
CA GLY A 539 26.28 -4.49 26.30
C GLY A 539 25.26 -3.39 26.51
N LEU A 540 23.98 -3.70 26.30
CA LEU A 540 22.88 -2.82 26.71
C LEU A 540 22.87 -2.73 28.24
N GLN A 541 22.66 -1.54 28.80
CA GLN A 541 22.55 -1.37 30.24
C GLN A 541 21.47 -2.31 30.79
N TYR A 542 21.80 -3.02 31.89
CA TYR A 542 20.94 -3.98 32.56
C TYR A 542 20.69 -5.31 31.83
N ASP A 543 21.23 -5.55 30.63
CA ASP A 543 21.05 -6.85 29.95
C ASP A 543 21.76 -7.99 30.69
N ARG A 544 20.98 -9.01 31.07
CA ARG A 544 21.44 -10.24 31.73
C ARG A 544 22.21 -10.02 33.04
N GLU A 545 21.88 -8.98 33.79
CA GLU A 545 22.49 -8.73 35.11
C GLU A 545 21.88 -9.57 36.23
N TRP A 546 20.67 -10.12 36.04
CA TRP A 546 19.99 -10.97 37.03
C TRP A 546 19.79 -12.40 36.53
N MET A 547 19.67 -13.35 37.45
CA MET A 547 19.31 -14.74 37.16
C MET A 547 18.48 -15.33 38.30
N ILE A 548 17.56 -16.23 37.96
CA ILE A 548 16.80 -17.02 38.94
C ILE A 548 17.55 -18.32 39.19
N VAL A 549 17.74 -18.70 40.45
CA VAL A 549 18.37 -19.96 40.86
C VAL A 549 17.39 -20.82 41.66
N ASP A 550 17.56 -22.13 41.61
CA ASP A 550 16.85 -23.08 42.48
C ASP A 550 17.49 -23.20 43.88
N MET A 551 16.89 -24.03 44.74
CA MET A 551 17.38 -24.32 46.10
C MET A 551 18.81 -24.88 46.16
N ASN A 552 19.33 -25.43 45.06
CA ASN A 552 20.71 -25.92 44.97
C ASN A 552 21.67 -24.83 44.46
N GLY A 553 21.20 -23.60 44.25
CA GLY A 553 21.96 -22.50 43.65
C GLY A 553 22.19 -22.68 42.15
N MET A 554 21.45 -23.55 41.46
CA MET A 554 21.59 -23.76 40.02
C MET A 554 20.71 -22.77 39.25
N ALA A 555 21.29 -22.05 38.28
CA ALA A 555 20.52 -21.13 37.44
C ALA A 555 19.41 -21.86 36.68
N LEU A 556 18.17 -21.42 36.87
CA LEU A 556 17.03 -21.90 36.11
C LEU A 556 17.14 -21.40 34.66
N THR A 557 16.71 -22.25 33.74
CA THR A 557 16.66 -21.93 32.32
C THR A 557 15.29 -22.28 31.78
N GLN A 558 14.89 -21.60 30.71
CA GLN A 558 13.65 -21.86 29.99
C GLN A 558 13.51 -23.33 29.51
N LYS A 559 14.64 -24.07 29.38
CA LYS A 559 14.61 -25.51 29.08
C LYS A 559 14.04 -26.36 30.23
N ARG A 560 14.23 -25.92 31.47
CA ARG A 560 13.76 -26.62 32.69
C ARG A 560 12.41 -26.08 33.14
N CYS A 561 12.18 -24.77 33.02
CA CYS A 561 10.94 -24.10 33.39
C CYS A 561 10.60 -23.10 32.29
N THR A 562 9.69 -23.47 31.38
CA THR A 562 9.30 -22.66 30.23
C THR A 562 8.66 -21.34 30.65
N ASP A 563 7.90 -21.35 31.75
CA ASP A 563 7.13 -20.21 32.28
C ASP A 563 8.00 -19.01 32.66
N LEU A 564 9.32 -19.19 32.78
CA LEU A 564 10.27 -18.08 32.86
C LEU A 564 10.07 -17.09 31.70
N CYS A 565 9.74 -17.54 30.48
CA CYS A 565 9.49 -16.64 29.35
C CYS A 565 8.28 -15.73 29.55
N LEU A 566 7.36 -16.08 30.45
CA LEU A 566 6.14 -15.32 30.75
C LEU A 566 6.36 -14.28 31.85
N ILE A 567 7.44 -14.39 32.63
CA ILE A 567 7.87 -13.33 33.53
C ILE A 567 8.39 -12.18 32.67
N GLN A 568 7.78 -11.00 32.81
CA GLN A 568 8.10 -9.79 32.05
C GLN A 568 8.86 -8.79 32.92
N PRO A 569 10.20 -8.69 32.77
CA PRO A 569 10.97 -7.67 33.45
C PRO A 569 10.73 -6.30 32.79
N ARG A 570 10.61 -5.25 33.59
CA ARG A 570 10.55 -3.85 33.17
C ARG A 570 11.49 -3.03 34.03
N ILE A 571 12.09 -2.01 33.43
CA ILE A 571 12.95 -1.06 34.14
C ILE A 571 12.21 0.27 34.19
N VAL A 572 11.78 0.66 35.39
CA VAL A 572 10.96 1.85 35.63
C VAL A 572 11.68 2.71 36.65
N GLY A 573 12.23 3.85 36.20
CA GLY A 573 13.07 4.70 37.05
C GLY A 573 14.30 3.93 37.55
N ASP A 574 14.45 3.85 38.87
CA ASP A 574 15.54 3.11 39.54
C ASP A 574 15.09 1.73 40.07
N GLN A 575 14.01 1.16 39.51
CA GLN A 575 13.47 -0.14 39.91
C GLN A 575 13.43 -1.14 38.75
N LEU A 576 13.73 -2.40 39.07
CA LEU A 576 13.37 -3.56 38.26
C LEU A 576 11.99 -4.03 38.73
N GLU A 577 11.04 -4.14 37.83
CA GLU A 577 9.72 -4.73 38.08
C GLU A 577 9.59 -6.04 37.33
N LEU A 578 9.12 -7.09 37.98
CA LEU A 578 8.80 -8.37 37.37
C LEU A 578 7.29 -8.55 37.38
N HIS A 579 6.71 -8.80 36.21
CA HIS A 579 5.28 -9.02 36.05
C HIS A 579 5.02 -10.47 35.58
N TYR A 580 4.03 -11.13 36.15
CA TYR A 580 3.58 -12.47 35.73
C TYR A 580 2.08 -12.60 35.97
N ALA A 581 1.32 -12.89 34.91
CA ALA A 581 -0.13 -12.83 34.89
C ALA A 581 -0.64 -11.48 35.43
N GLU A 582 -1.45 -11.48 36.50
CA GLU A 582 -2.00 -10.27 37.14
C GLU A 582 -1.17 -9.79 38.35
N THR A 583 -0.02 -10.40 38.61
CA THR A 583 0.82 -10.08 39.78
C THR A 583 2.15 -9.47 39.37
N SER A 584 2.75 -8.68 40.27
CA SER A 584 4.06 -8.10 40.07
C SER A 584 4.84 -7.95 41.36
N CYS A 585 6.17 -7.83 41.23
CA CYS A 585 7.11 -7.58 42.31
C CYS A 585 8.15 -6.57 41.84
N SER A 586 8.51 -5.59 42.68
CA SER A 586 9.48 -4.53 42.35
C SER A 586 10.68 -4.56 43.29
N MET A 587 11.87 -4.17 42.80
CA MET A 587 13.11 -4.16 43.56
C MET A 587 14.09 -3.09 43.02
N PRO A 588 14.95 -2.50 43.86
CA PRO A 588 15.88 -1.46 43.40
C PRO A 588 16.92 -1.96 42.40
N LEU A 589 17.27 -1.12 41.42
CA LEU A 589 18.38 -1.37 40.49
C LEU A 589 19.75 -1.19 41.15
N SER A 590 19.89 -0.55 42.31
CA SER A 590 21.16 -0.37 43.02
C SER A 590 21.29 -1.31 44.22
N LEU A 591 22.37 -2.11 44.25
CA LEU A 591 22.68 -2.99 45.38
C LEU A 591 23.26 -2.26 46.59
N SER A 592 23.63 -0.98 46.48
CA SER A 592 24.14 -0.19 47.62
C SER A 592 23.16 -0.15 48.80
N VAL A 593 21.87 -0.41 48.53
CA VAL A 593 20.79 -0.51 49.53
C VAL A 593 20.62 -1.93 50.10
N GLN A 594 21.04 -2.98 49.40
CA GLN A 594 20.85 -4.40 49.80
C GLN A 594 22.13 -5.10 50.29
N ALA A 595 23.31 -4.56 49.97
CA ALA A 595 24.62 -5.17 50.29
C ALA A 595 24.91 -5.33 51.79
N ALA A 596 24.17 -4.65 52.67
CA ALA A 596 24.33 -4.80 54.11
C ALA A 596 23.93 -6.19 54.63
N ASN A 597 23.01 -6.90 53.94
CA ASN A 597 22.49 -8.21 54.37
C ASN A 597 22.39 -9.28 53.26
N SER A 598 22.78 -8.99 52.02
CA SER A 598 22.71 -9.98 50.93
C SER A 598 23.75 -11.09 51.11
N ALA A 599 23.31 -12.33 51.33
CA ALA A 599 24.20 -13.49 51.30
C ALA A 599 24.88 -13.61 49.93
N ARG A 600 26.21 -13.68 49.89
CA ARG A 600 26.96 -14.00 48.66
C ARG A 600 26.72 -15.46 48.33
N CYS A 601 25.97 -15.72 47.26
CA CYS A 601 25.69 -17.07 46.80
C CYS A 601 26.63 -17.46 45.65
N HIS A 602 27.24 -18.64 45.75
CA HIS A 602 28.05 -19.22 44.68
C HIS A 602 27.14 -20.11 43.82
N SER A 603 26.80 -19.69 42.60
CA SER A 603 26.09 -20.54 41.64
C SER A 603 27.04 -21.13 40.61
N LYS A 604 26.78 -22.36 40.14
CA LYS A 604 27.51 -22.95 39.00
C LYS A 604 26.77 -22.64 37.71
N VAL A 605 27.29 -21.75 36.88
CA VAL A 605 26.84 -21.52 35.51
C VAL A 605 27.95 -21.97 34.56
N CYS A 606 27.66 -22.90 33.65
CA CYS A 606 28.62 -23.44 32.68
C CYS A 606 29.98 -23.86 33.29
N ARG A 607 29.96 -24.57 34.43
CA ARG A 607 31.16 -25.05 35.17
C ARG A 607 32.02 -23.97 35.84
N GLN A 608 31.59 -22.71 35.89
CA GLN A 608 32.25 -21.64 36.65
C GLN A 608 31.36 -21.14 37.79
N ALA A 609 31.98 -20.82 38.93
CA ALA A 609 31.29 -20.20 40.06
C ALA A 609 31.07 -18.71 39.77
N ILE A 610 29.82 -18.25 39.84
CA ILE A 610 29.48 -16.82 39.74
C ILE A 610 29.05 -16.35 41.13
N GLU A 611 29.60 -15.20 41.55
CA GLU A 611 29.13 -14.49 42.74
C GLU A 611 27.96 -13.58 42.37
N GLY A 612 26.84 -13.78 43.06
CA GLY A 612 25.66 -12.93 42.96
C GLY A 612 25.19 -12.45 44.33
N TYR A 613 24.51 -11.31 44.32
CA TYR A 613 23.81 -10.73 45.45
C TYR A 613 22.35 -11.15 45.42
N ASP A 614 21.85 -11.63 46.57
CA ASP A 614 20.45 -11.96 46.75
C ASP A 614 19.56 -10.70 46.75
N CYS A 615 18.50 -10.72 45.95
CA CYS A 615 17.57 -9.59 45.82
C CYS A 615 16.48 -9.55 46.91
N GLY A 616 16.43 -10.50 47.85
CA GLY A 616 15.56 -10.49 49.02
C GLY A 616 14.44 -11.52 49.04
N ASP A 617 13.78 -11.66 50.19
CA ASP A 617 12.78 -12.72 50.45
C ASP A 617 11.43 -12.45 49.77
N GLU A 618 11.09 -11.19 49.54
CA GLU A 618 9.84 -10.79 48.87
C GLU A 618 9.79 -11.31 47.44
N VAL A 619 10.83 -11.03 46.64
CA VAL A 619 10.92 -11.52 45.25
C VAL A 619 11.11 -13.04 45.21
N ALA A 620 11.78 -13.64 46.18
CA ALA A 620 11.91 -15.10 46.28
C ALA A 620 10.56 -15.78 46.52
N THR A 621 9.74 -15.22 47.42
CA THR A 621 8.38 -15.71 47.71
C THR A 621 7.48 -15.55 46.49
N TRP A 622 7.50 -14.37 45.86
CA TRP A 622 6.72 -14.09 44.66
C TRP A 622 7.09 -15.02 43.49
N LEU A 623 8.39 -15.23 43.24
CA LEU A 623 8.86 -16.17 42.22
C LEU A 623 8.42 -17.61 42.51
N SER A 624 8.49 -18.03 43.77
CA SER A 624 8.10 -19.39 44.17
C SER A 624 6.61 -19.64 43.93
N GLN A 625 5.77 -18.66 44.26
CA GLN A 625 4.32 -18.69 44.00
C GLN A 625 4.00 -18.63 42.50
N SER A 626 4.67 -17.74 41.76
CA SER A 626 4.39 -17.51 40.34
C SER A 626 4.80 -18.70 39.45
N LEU A 627 5.92 -19.35 39.78
CA LEU A 627 6.45 -20.48 39.00
C LEU A 627 6.02 -21.86 39.54
N GLY A 628 5.38 -21.92 40.71
CA GLY A 628 5.05 -23.18 41.39
C GLY A 628 6.28 -24.00 41.78
N LEU A 629 7.39 -23.35 42.08
CA LEU A 629 8.67 -23.97 42.44
C LEU A 629 9.12 -23.49 43.82
N GLU A 630 9.41 -24.39 44.73
CA GLU A 630 9.90 -24.01 46.07
C GLU A 630 11.40 -23.65 46.06
N GLY A 631 11.76 -22.67 46.90
CA GLY A 631 13.15 -22.32 47.17
C GLY A 631 13.88 -21.61 46.01
N VAL A 632 13.15 -20.98 45.09
CA VAL A 632 13.75 -20.17 44.02
C VAL A 632 14.14 -18.79 44.53
N ARG A 633 15.29 -18.28 44.08
CA ARG A 633 15.78 -16.93 44.45
C ARG A 633 16.26 -16.16 43.23
N LEU A 634 16.17 -14.84 43.30
CA LEU A 634 16.72 -13.93 42.30
C LEU A 634 18.10 -13.45 42.76
N LEU A 635 19.11 -13.65 41.93
CA LEU A 635 20.47 -13.18 42.16
C LEU A 635 20.85 -12.14 41.12
N ARG A 636 21.44 -11.03 41.55
CA ARG A 636 22.10 -10.06 40.68
C ARG A 636 23.60 -10.31 40.64
N GLN A 637 24.21 -10.35 39.46
CA GLN A 637 25.65 -10.55 39.31
C GLN A 637 26.45 -9.41 39.94
N SER A 638 27.52 -9.73 40.69
CA SER A 638 28.45 -8.73 41.22
C SER A 638 29.35 -8.16 40.11
N ALA A 639 29.50 -6.82 40.07
CA ALA A 639 30.44 -6.15 39.17
C ALA A 639 31.92 -6.29 39.61
N GLN A 640 32.18 -6.66 40.88
CA GLN A 640 33.52 -6.82 41.43
C GLN A 640 34.15 -8.12 40.93
N ARG A 641 34.88 -8.04 39.81
CA ARG A 641 35.68 -9.15 39.28
C ARG A 641 37.08 -9.15 39.90
N SER A 642 37.58 -10.34 40.20
CA SER A 642 38.87 -10.63 40.84
C SER A 642 40.05 -9.85 40.24
N ALA A 643 41.04 -9.58 41.10
CA ALA A 643 42.25 -8.76 40.94
C ALA A 643 42.87 -8.62 39.52
N PRO A 644 43.46 -7.45 39.20
CA PRO A 644 44.02 -7.15 37.88
C PRO A 644 45.20 -8.08 37.56
N GLY A 645 45.07 -8.91 36.51
CA GLY A 645 46.19 -9.71 36.02
C GLY A 645 45.87 -10.92 35.14
N THR A 646 44.64 -11.44 35.16
CA THR A 646 44.28 -12.60 34.32
C THR A 646 43.56 -12.16 33.04
N GLN A 647 44.26 -12.25 31.90
CA GLN A 647 43.71 -12.10 30.54
C GLN A 647 42.77 -13.27 30.15
N GLN A 648 42.09 -13.90 31.10
CA GLN A 648 40.99 -14.81 30.76
C GLN A 648 39.79 -13.93 30.42
N GLN A 649 39.30 -14.07 29.18
CA GLN A 649 38.09 -13.42 28.68
C GLN A 649 37.05 -13.32 29.80
N GLN A 650 36.73 -12.07 30.13
CA GLN A 650 35.91 -11.64 31.24
C GLN A 650 34.42 -12.00 31.01
N LEU A 651 34.06 -13.29 31.01
CA LEU A 651 32.74 -13.81 30.62
C LEU A 651 31.65 -13.33 31.60
N SER A 652 30.75 -12.46 31.13
CA SER A 652 29.49 -12.10 31.83
C SER A 652 28.48 -13.25 31.67
N LEU A 653 27.30 -13.18 32.31
CA LEU A 653 26.16 -14.07 32.02
C LEU A 653 25.75 -14.09 30.53
N VAL A 654 26.37 -13.27 29.66
CA VAL A 654 26.35 -13.39 28.20
C VAL A 654 27.04 -14.65 27.69
N ASN A 655 26.33 -15.45 26.91
CA ASN A 655 26.80 -16.79 26.54
C ASN A 655 27.98 -16.80 25.54
N GLN A 656 28.14 -15.81 24.64
CA GLN A 656 29.15 -15.84 23.56
C GLN A 656 29.64 -14.47 23.04
N ALA A 657 28.82 -13.41 23.07
CA ALA A 657 29.18 -12.06 22.61
C ALA A 657 28.36 -10.96 23.28
N GLN A 658 28.71 -9.69 23.02
CA GLN A 658 28.10 -8.52 23.62
C GLN A 658 26.64 -8.34 23.18
N PHE A 659 26.34 -8.48 21.89
CA PHE A 659 24.99 -8.40 21.36
C PHE A 659 24.71 -9.54 20.39
N LEU A 660 23.44 -9.97 20.37
CA LEU A 660 22.90 -10.80 19.32
C LEU A 660 22.06 -9.94 18.38
N LEU A 661 22.42 -9.91 17.10
CA LEU A 661 21.66 -9.23 16.06
C LEU A 661 20.85 -10.24 15.24
N VAL A 662 19.60 -9.90 14.98
CA VAL A 662 18.72 -10.64 14.07
C VAL A 662 18.11 -9.68 13.05
N ASN A 663 18.09 -10.12 11.79
CA ASN A 663 17.39 -9.44 10.72
C ASN A 663 15.96 -9.99 10.61
N ARG A 664 14.97 -9.10 10.72
CA ARG A 664 13.55 -9.39 10.60
C ARG A 664 13.20 -10.00 9.25
N ALA A 665 13.90 -9.61 8.18
CA ALA A 665 13.75 -10.25 6.86
C ALA A 665 14.12 -11.74 6.89
N SER A 666 15.20 -12.11 7.60
CA SER A 666 15.58 -13.51 7.81
C SER A 666 14.51 -14.28 8.58
N VAL A 667 13.93 -13.68 9.63
CA VAL A 667 12.89 -14.35 10.44
C VAL A 667 11.65 -14.60 9.61
N ARG A 668 11.22 -13.60 8.84
CA ARG A 668 10.09 -13.69 7.92
C ARG A 668 10.25 -14.78 6.87
N SER A 669 11.47 -15.00 6.38
CA SER A 669 11.76 -16.08 5.42
C SER A 669 11.49 -17.49 5.97
N LEU A 670 11.36 -17.66 7.29
CA LEU A 670 11.07 -18.95 7.91
C LEU A 670 9.60 -19.38 7.78
N GLN A 671 8.69 -18.42 7.49
CA GLN A 671 7.28 -18.67 7.19
C GLN A 671 6.51 -19.47 8.27
N PHE A 672 6.65 -19.10 9.54
CA PHE A 672 5.81 -19.68 10.61
C PHE A 672 4.38 -19.11 10.57
N GLU A 673 3.41 -19.86 11.11
CA GLU A 673 2.00 -19.47 11.16
C GLU A 673 1.69 -18.34 12.14
N GLU A 674 2.48 -18.22 13.22
CA GLU A 674 2.31 -17.16 14.23
C GLU A 674 2.76 -15.78 13.70
N SER A 675 2.45 -14.72 14.43
CA SER A 675 2.82 -13.38 13.98
C SER A 675 4.34 -13.21 13.87
N LEU A 676 4.79 -12.38 12.93
CA LEU A 676 6.22 -12.13 12.74
C LEU A 676 6.89 -11.58 14.01
N ASP A 677 6.19 -10.73 14.76
CA ASP A 677 6.67 -10.17 16.02
C ASP A 677 6.90 -11.28 17.08
N GLU A 678 6.02 -12.28 17.17
CA GLU A 678 6.17 -13.44 18.06
C GLU A 678 7.32 -14.34 17.63
N THR A 679 7.43 -14.59 16.34
CA THR A 679 8.52 -15.41 15.78
C THR A 679 9.88 -14.78 16.07
N VAL A 680 10.01 -13.45 15.92
CA VAL A 680 11.25 -12.72 16.23
C VAL A 680 11.67 -12.92 17.69
N ASP A 681 10.72 -12.95 18.62
CA ASP A 681 10.99 -13.09 20.05
C ASP A 681 11.62 -14.45 20.41
N ARG A 682 11.31 -15.52 19.65
CA ARG A 682 11.94 -16.84 19.84
C ARG A 682 13.45 -16.79 19.71
N PHE A 683 13.98 -15.90 18.87
CA PHE A 683 15.42 -15.76 18.65
C PHE A 683 16.14 -15.00 19.76
N ARG A 684 15.41 -14.37 20.67
CA ARG A 684 15.95 -13.67 21.84
C ARG A 684 17.14 -12.74 21.50
N ALA A 685 17.03 -12.04 20.37
CA ALA A 685 18.03 -11.09 19.92
C ALA A 685 18.03 -9.84 20.81
N ASN A 686 19.16 -9.14 20.87
CA ASN A 686 19.25 -7.82 21.50
C ASN A 686 18.98 -6.70 20.51
N ILE A 687 19.41 -6.86 19.26
CA ILE A 687 19.31 -5.87 18.19
C ILE A 687 18.48 -6.48 17.06
N ILE A 688 17.34 -5.85 16.75
CA ILE A 688 16.46 -6.28 15.67
C ILE A 688 16.50 -5.21 14.57
N ILE A 689 16.87 -5.64 13.37
CA ILE A 689 16.97 -4.78 12.18
C ILE A 689 16.03 -5.32 11.09
N ASP A 690 15.73 -4.53 10.07
CA ASP A 690 15.13 -5.05 8.84
C ASP A 690 15.84 -4.46 7.63
N THR A 691 16.53 -5.31 6.89
CA THR A 691 17.29 -4.93 5.70
C THR A 691 16.52 -5.20 4.40
N GLY A 692 15.34 -5.78 4.50
CA GLY A 692 14.56 -6.26 3.36
C GLY A 692 15.11 -7.53 2.69
N THR A 693 16.38 -7.90 2.92
CA THR A 693 17.02 -9.08 2.31
C THR A 693 17.28 -10.15 3.37
N PRO A 694 16.68 -11.35 3.26
CA PRO A 694 16.93 -12.45 4.19
C PRO A 694 18.40 -12.89 4.21
N PHE A 695 18.91 -13.15 5.41
CA PHE A 695 20.26 -13.64 5.71
C PHE A 695 21.41 -12.73 5.25
N GLU A 696 21.12 -11.49 4.85
CA GLU A 696 22.13 -10.51 4.46
C GLU A 696 23.14 -10.28 5.58
N GLU A 697 22.69 -10.32 6.83
CA GLU A 697 23.52 -10.14 8.02
C GLU A 697 24.64 -11.17 8.15
N LEU A 698 24.50 -12.36 7.54
CA LEU A 698 25.56 -13.37 7.56
C LEU A 698 26.78 -12.98 6.70
N THR A 699 26.64 -11.98 5.83
CA THR A 699 27.73 -11.48 4.98
C THR A 699 28.52 -10.34 5.64
N TYR A 700 28.06 -9.84 6.77
CA TYR A 700 28.63 -8.67 7.42
C TYR A 700 29.95 -9.04 8.10
N THR A 701 30.94 -8.18 7.96
CA THR A 701 32.21 -8.23 8.70
C THR A 701 32.24 -7.15 9.79
N GLN A 702 31.72 -5.97 9.46
CA GLN A 702 31.53 -4.83 10.32
C GLN A 702 30.25 -4.10 9.92
N LEU A 703 29.64 -3.42 10.90
CA LEU A 703 28.46 -2.59 10.69
C LEU A 703 28.46 -1.42 11.65
N ARG A 704 27.86 -0.32 11.23
CA ARG A 704 27.63 0.87 12.04
C ARG A 704 26.13 1.07 12.23
N ILE A 705 25.72 1.30 13.47
CA ILE A 705 24.34 1.64 13.84
C ILE A 705 24.38 3.02 14.49
N GLY A 706 23.78 4.02 13.83
CA GLY A 706 23.96 5.42 14.26
C GLY A 706 25.45 5.77 14.18
N ASP A 707 26.06 6.24 15.27
CA ASP A 707 27.48 6.57 15.30
C ASP A 707 28.36 5.44 15.87
N ILE A 708 27.77 4.29 16.22
CA ILE A 708 28.47 3.22 16.93
C ILE A 708 28.90 2.13 15.95
N LEU A 709 30.18 1.80 15.96
CA LEU A 709 30.78 0.76 15.11
C LEU A 709 30.81 -0.59 15.84
N PHE A 710 30.44 -1.63 15.11
CA PHE A 710 30.41 -3.01 15.58
C PHE A 710 31.22 -3.91 14.64
N GLN A 711 31.97 -4.83 15.24
CA GLN A 711 32.57 -5.96 14.56
C GLN A 711 31.66 -7.18 14.65
N VAL A 712 31.56 -7.94 13.57
CA VAL A 712 30.84 -9.22 13.54
C VAL A 712 31.76 -10.33 14.02
N ASP A 713 31.38 -10.98 15.12
CA ASP A 713 32.14 -12.07 15.73
C ASP A 713 31.83 -13.43 15.05
N GLY A 714 30.68 -13.52 14.39
CA GLY A 714 30.27 -14.67 13.59
C GLY A 714 28.81 -15.09 13.79
N PRO A 715 28.37 -16.16 13.10
CA PRO A 715 26.98 -16.62 13.17
C PRO A 715 26.64 -17.28 14.52
N CYS A 716 25.45 -17.00 15.04
CA CYS A 716 24.96 -17.57 16.30
C CYS A 716 24.45 -19.00 16.10
N GLN A 717 25.06 -19.97 16.78
CA GLN A 717 24.53 -21.34 16.87
C GLN A 717 23.30 -21.37 17.79
N ARG A 718 22.20 -21.93 17.29
CA ARG A 718 20.93 -22.02 18.02
C ARG A 718 20.78 -23.39 18.68
N CYS A 719 20.10 -23.38 19.83
CA CYS A 719 19.76 -24.57 20.60
C CYS A 719 18.24 -24.59 20.85
N ASP A 720 17.72 -25.63 21.51
CA ASP A 720 16.29 -25.83 21.78
C ASP A 720 15.56 -24.68 22.49
N MET A 721 16.28 -23.65 22.96
CA MET A 721 15.65 -22.47 23.54
C MET A 721 14.72 -21.75 22.56
N ILE A 722 15.06 -21.72 21.27
CA ILE A 722 14.22 -21.08 20.24
C ILE A 722 12.94 -21.85 19.95
N CYS A 723 12.81 -23.07 20.47
CA CYS A 723 11.63 -23.91 20.34
C CYS A 723 10.50 -23.47 21.30
N ILE A 724 10.76 -22.53 22.20
CA ILE A 724 9.80 -22.07 23.20
C ILE A 724 9.10 -20.80 22.68
N ASN A 725 7.79 -20.84 22.56
CA ASN A 725 6.98 -19.66 22.27
C ASN A 725 7.10 -18.69 23.46
N GLN A 726 7.57 -17.46 23.22
CA GLN A 726 7.83 -16.50 24.29
C GLN A 726 6.55 -15.84 24.84
N ARG A 727 5.37 -16.09 24.24
CA ARG A 727 4.07 -15.61 24.73
C ARG A 727 3.25 -16.68 25.45
N THR A 728 3.38 -17.95 25.07
CA THR A 728 2.59 -19.06 25.64
C THR A 728 3.41 -20.00 26.52
N GLY A 729 4.74 -20.01 26.41
CA GLY A 729 5.60 -20.99 27.08
C GLY A 729 5.62 -22.36 26.41
N GLU A 730 4.77 -22.59 25.41
CA GLU A 730 4.68 -23.88 24.72
C GLU A 730 5.95 -24.20 23.93
N ARG A 731 6.35 -25.48 23.96
CA ARG A 731 7.53 -25.96 23.26
C ARG A 731 7.14 -26.66 21.95
N SER A 732 7.66 -26.15 20.84
CA SER A 732 7.57 -26.77 19.52
C SER A 732 8.96 -26.92 18.89
N PRO A 733 9.43 -28.13 18.51
CA PRO A 733 10.73 -28.33 17.87
C PRO A 733 10.83 -27.74 16.46
N GLU A 734 9.69 -27.34 15.89
CA GLU A 734 9.55 -26.90 14.51
C GLU A 734 10.55 -25.80 14.13
N THR A 735 10.74 -24.80 15.00
CA THR A 735 11.63 -23.67 14.73
C THR A 735 13.06 -24.11 14.41
N LEU A 736 13.60 -25.04 15.21
CA LEU A 736 14.95 -25.55 15.03
C LEU A 736 15.07 -26.44 13.79
N THR A 737 14.05 -27.27 13.53
CA THR A 737 14.01 -28.14 12.34
C THR A 737 13.94 -27.33 11.04
N THR A 738 13.17 -26.24 11.02
CA THR A 738 13.05 -25.35 9.86
C THR A 738 14.37 -24.65 9.55
N ILE A 739 15.06 -24.13 10.58
CA ILE A 739 16.38 -23.50 10.40
C ILE A 739 17.40 -24.52 9.90
N ALA A 740 17.46 -25.71 10.51
CA ALA A 740 18.37 -26.76 10.07
C ALA A 740 18.14 -27.13 8.60
N ARG A 741 16.88 -27.20 8.15
CA ARG A 741 16.54 -27.43 6.74
C ARG A 741 17.01 -26.29 5.83
N MET A 742 16.78 -25.03 6.21
CA MET A 742 17.12 -23.85 5.38
C MET A 742 18.62 -23.55 5.33
N GLN A 743 19.37 -23.92 6.37
CA GLN A 743 20.79 -23.63 6.51
C GLN A 743 21.67 -24.87 6.26
N SER A 744 21.21 -25.80 5.41
CA SER A 744 21.95 -27.00 4.98
C SER A 744 22.49 -27.84 6.15
N GLY A 745 21.64 -28.09 7.14
CA GLY A 745 21.93 -28.86 8.35
C GLY A 745 22.59 -28.07 9.48
N LYS A 746 22.98 -26.79 9.26
CA LYS A 746 23.60 -25.97 10.30
C LYS A 746 22.54 -25.22 11.09
N MET A 747 22.45 -25.45 12.40
CA MET A 747 21.54 -24.73 13.29
C MET A 747 22.07 -23.32 13.62
N ARG A 748 22.19 -22.44 12.62
CA ARG A 748 22.72 -21.08 12.77
C ARG A 748 21.69 -20.05 12.37
N PHE A 749 21.49 -19.01 13.19
CA PHE A 749 20.55 -17.94 12.87
C PHE A 749 20.91 -16.64 13.59
N GLY A 750 20.99 -15.52 12.87
CA GLY A 750 21.51 -14.25 13.39
C GLY A 750 23.03 -14.26 13.61
N ILE A 751 23.57 -13.11 13.98
CA ILE A 751 25.01 -12.88 14.15
C ILE A 751 25.32 -12.31 15.53
N TYR A 752 26.48 -12.68 16.06
CA TYR A 752 27.06 -12.04 17.22
C TYR A 752 27.87 -10.82 16.78
N ILE A 753 27.69 -9.72 17.50
CA ILE A 753 28.42 -8.49 17.26
C ILE A 753 28.96 -7.91 18.57
N SER A 754 30.12 -7.29 18.48
CA SER A 754 30.81 -6.63 19.58
C SER A 754 31.16 -5.20 19.19
N ARG A 755 30.94 -4.25 20.10
CA ARG A 755 31.24 -2.84 19.87
C ARG A 755 32.75 -2.65 19.76
N LEU A 756 33.21 -1.98 18.71
CA LEU A 756 34.60 -1.55 18.59
C LEU A 756 34.84 -0.29 19.44
N PRO A 757 35.96 -0.19 20.18
CA PRO A 757 36.33 1.05 20.88
C PRO A 757 36.44 2.20 19.88
N SER A 758 35.89 3.37 20.22
CA SER A 758 36.09 4.57 19.39
C SER A 758 37.48 5.14 19.67
N GLU A 759 38.21 5.59 18.63
CA GLU A 759 39.48 6.33 18.80
C GLU A 759 39.30 7.63 19.63
N THR A 760 38.06 8.07 19.85
CA THR A 760 37.70 9.26 20.65
C THR A 760 37.27 8.96 22.09
N ASP A 761 37.39 7.71 22.58
CA ASP A 761 36.95 7.30 23.94
C ASP A 761 37.59 8.09 25.10
N ASP A 762 38.69 8.83 24.87
CA ASP A 762 39.35 9.63 25.92
C ASP A 762 38.76 11.04 26.12
N ARG A 763 37.83 11.52 25.26
CA ARG A 763 37.28 12.88 25.37
C ARG A 763 35.76 12.88 25.36
N LEU A 764 35.20 13.00 26.57
CA LEU A 764 33.79 13.16 26.98
C LEU A 764 33.16 11.86 27.50
N GLU A 765 32.93 11.81 28.80
CA GLU A 765 32.14 10.81 29.56
C GLU A 765 30.64 10.79 29.17
N GLN A 766 30.28 11.02 27.91
CA GLN A 766 28.91 10.85 27.45
C GLN A 766 28.62 9.36 27.28
N GLN A 767 27.72 8.85 28.12
CA GLN A 767 27.25 7.48 28.01
C GLN A 767 26.59 7.27 26.63
N GLN A 768 27.26 6.53 25.76
CA GLN A 768 26.74 6.18 24.44
C GLN A 768 25.40 5.43 24.57
N GLN A 769 24.53 5.57 23.58
CA GLN A 769 23.22 4.92 23.54
C GLN A 769 22.89 4.50 22.10
N LEU A 770 22.11 3.43 21.95
CA LEU A 770 21.52 3.04 20.67
C LEU A 770 20.11 3.59 20.57
N THR A 771 19.74 4.17 19.43
CA THR A 771 18.40 4.75 19.23
C THR A 771 17.62 3.97 18.19
N CYS A 772 16.40 3.53 18.52
CA CYS A 772 15.53 2.91 17.53
C CYS A 772 15.19 3.94 16.44
N GLY A 773 15.45 3.58 15.18
CA GLY A 773 15.42 4.48 14.03
C GLY A 773 16.81 4.86 13.50
N ASP A 774 17.88 4.55 14.22
CA ASP A 774 19.26 4.79 13.75
C ASP A 774 19.54 4.04 12.44
N VAL A 775 20.21 4.74 11.52
CA VAL A 775 20.57 4.19 10.20
C VAL A 775 21.66 3.14 10.37
N ILE A 776 21.52 2.04 9.64
CA ILE A 776 22.50 0.97 9.58
C ILE A 776 23.33 1.12 8.32
N VAL A 777 24.65 1.09 8.49
CA VAL A 777 25.62 1.11 7.39
C VAL A 777 26.53 -0.09 7.55
N VAL A 778 26.50 -0.99 6.57
CA VAL A 778 27.40 -2.14 6.51
C VAL A 778 28.63 -1.70 5.71
N SER A 779 29.81 -1.96 6.25
CA SER A 779 31.10 -1.67 5.61
C SER A 779 31.60 -2.83 4.78
#